data_AF-A0A938SBN2-F1
#
_entry.id   AF-A0A938SBN2-F1
#
_cell.length_a   1.000
_cell.length_b   1.000
_cell.length_c   1.000
_cell.angle_alpha   90.00
_cell.angle_beta   90.00
_cell.angle_gamma   90.00
#
_symmetry.space_group_name_H-M   'P 1'
#
loop_
_entity.id
_entity.type
_entity.pdbx_description
1 polymer ?
#
loop_
_entity_poly.entity_id
_entity_poly.type
_entity_poly.pdbx_seq_one_letter_code
_entity_poly.pdbx_strand_id
1 'polypeptide(L)'
;GPFPFALRDGAGQTLAAGERAPGWLRLDNALFCVPSFWQQFPKALAYDQYGLTVALWPDGEGIGPFIAHAGAGKSHRIGISLDSTASPDRWLAPLFAQAEPEWYCASGAFEELVPRRPGKYEPYEAIVDAAFDALLKDRAGYGMENWGDVWQGGYVPGAKTWSNQEWDLANNWVIPFVRTGDRRFLDFAHDAARHFADVDCIHYSKNPAFVGGAWMHAHTSLRGHQLESPNFAHAGWAEGMLNIYHLTGDRRGLEAAQGIAQYICRHAPQKDRLPPGGPPYNLMIQRPAGWPLTTLCLVYRETWDPVYLQTARRIVDYARRSQDPERGIWDAQVGHEVPYRGGCVFAYTLLRGLRLFADLTGETRAHEDYVKAARWVFGEMWRPGHKYLYEQCPLHEPGSLVPFTLSEMGGYATRLSGDPLFATIAHAALAEHSAAGRASWMTGSAAASQWGNGILQQAPRMLHDWERTGLAVDERVTLTSASSAVKVPRERPGTVKLRLANETDAAIEDLSASCLIRGDWQARVVRCPPHVAAHGAAEIELSCQAPPPLAQYELQSDLAHVHVLAQYRQGKQEMAAWGYARLEIAKPLEVTRPESVALKPGAQSRLELTVTDGVEAKPKVAISAKTELPGVSVGDVRIVSAGEGRASVTLPLLAAKNAPPATGVLTLDIRSGPRRTTLETPVKVGRFRAALIESDASAEWRYPFQALHAYPGIAIEYLPASQLKVSFPDAAEGIAARWEAVILAETGEGAAAFAPKQLAALAEFVKQGGGLMTIGGMKCYTPGGYAETPLKDILPVDLSDGAYALGDISVEVLERKTVFFEGYDPVFPIFGAHQRLQAKPGARVLARFTNG
;
A
#
# COMPACT_ATOMS: atom_id res chain seq x y z
N GLY A 1 -7.38 -25.34 30.72
CA GLY A 1 -7.44 -26.73 31.23
C GLY A 1 -7.49 -26.72 32.75
N PRO A 2 -7.67 -27.88 33.39
CA PRO A 2 -7.55 -28.02 34.84
C PRO A 2 -6.09 -27.89 35.29
N PHE A 3 -5.84 -27.32 36.48
CA PHE A 3 -4.50 -27.19 37.09
C PHE A 3 -4.46 -28.00 38.40
N PRO A 4 -4.56 -29.34 38.29
CA PRO A 4 -4.87 -30.19 39.43
C PRO A 4 -3.86 -30.03 40.57
N PHE A 5 -4.36 -30.06 41.79
CA PHE A 5 -3.56 -30.06 43.00
C PHE A 5 -3.98 -31.19 43.94
N ALA A 6 -3.03 -31.66 44.75
CA ALA A 6 -3.27 -32.57 45.85
C ALA A 6 -2.56 -32.02 47.10
N LEU A 7 -3.28 -32.00 48.22
CA LEU A 7 -2.75 -31.77 49.55
C LEU A 7 -2.54 -33.12 50.22
N ARG A 8 -1.34 -33.39 50.72
CA ARG A 8 -0.98 -34.65 51.37
C ARG A 8 -0.40 -34.41 52.77
N ASP A 9 -0.60 -35.35 53.68
CA ASP A 9 0.08 -35.36 54.98
C ASP A 9 1.49 -35.97 54.88
N GLY A 10 2.20 -36.02 56.02
CA GLY A 10 3.54 -36.60 56.12
C GLY A 10 3.62 -38.11 55.88
N ALA A 11 2.48 -38.82 55.89
CA ALA A 11 2.39 -40.24 55.51
C ALA A 11 2.08 -40.42 54.02
N GLY A 12 1.92 -39.33 53.27
CA GLY A 12 1.56 -39.34 51.85
C GLY A 12 0.07 -39.52 51.59
N GLN A 13 -0.78 -39.52 52.62
CA GLN A 13 -2.23 -39.63 52.47
C GLN A 13 -2.80 -38.32 51.89
N THR A 14 -3.59 -38.43 50.82
CA THR A 14 -4.29 -37.26 50.24
C THR A 14 -5.37 -36.78 51.20
N LEU A 15 -5.20 -35.57 51.71
CA LEU A 15 -6.15 -34.87 52.58
C LEU A 15 -7.20 -34.08 51.77
N ALA A 16 -6.78 -33.53 50.62
CA ALA A 16 -7.65 -32.80 49.71
C ALA A 16 -7.09 -32.82 48.28
N ALA A 17 -7.95 -32.65 47.29
CA ALA A 17 -7.57 -32.47 45.89
C ALA A 17 -8.57 -31.56 45.16
N GLY A 18 -8.14 -30.94 44.07
CA GLY A 18 -9.00 -30.08 43.26
C GLY A 18 -8.28 -29.57 42.01
N GLU A 19 -8.88 -28.60 41.31
CA GLU A 19 -8.35 -28.13 40.02
C GLU A 19 -7.53 -26.86 40.05
N ARG A 20 -7.57 -26.07 41.14
CA ARG A 20 -6.83 -24.80 41.28
C ARG A 20 -6.51 -24.57 42.76
N ALA A 21 -5.28 -24.84 43.16
CA ALA A 21 -4.86 -24.57 44.53
C ALA A 21 -4.91 -23.06 44.81
N PRO A 22 -5.48 -22.62 45.95
CA PRO A 22 -5.65 -21.19 46.23
C PRO A 22 -4.34 -20.48 46.60
N GLY A 23 -3.24 -21.23 46.76
CA GLY A 23 -1.91 -20.66 46.93
C GLY A 23 -1.60 -20.14 48.33
N TRP A 24 -2.24 -20.65 49.37
CA TRP A 24 -1.96 -20.25 50.74
C TRP A 24 -1.98 -21.44 51.70
N LEU A 25 -1.27 -21.30 52.83
CA LEU A 25 -1.20 -22.26 53.92
C LEU A 25 -1.37 -21.51 55.24
N ARG A 26 -2.31 -21.94 56.08
CA ARG A 26 -2.53 -21.40 57.43
C ARG A 26 -2.00 -22.39 58.47
N LEU A 27 -1.16 -21.87 59.36
CA LEU A 27 -0.66 -22.53 60.56
C LEU A 27 -1.28 -21.85 61.79
N ASP A 28 -1.08 -22.43 62.98
CA ASP A 28 -1.66 -21.93 64.23
C ASP A 28 -1.29 -20.47 64.53
N ASN A 29 -0.08 -20.04 64.15
CA ASN A 29 0.46 -18.71 64.43
C ASN A 29 0.88 -17.92 63.17
N ALA A 30 0.63 -18.44 61.97
CA ALA A 30 1.03 -17.76 60.74
C ALA A 30 0.13 -18.08 59.55
N LEU A 31 0.11 -17.18 58.58
CA LEU A 31 -0.48 -17.38 57.26
C LEU A 31 0.58 -17.09 56.19
N PHE A 32 0.71 -18.02 55.26
CA PHE A 32 1.58 -17.89 54.10
C PHE A 32 0.76 -17.84 52.83
N CYS A 33 1.10 -16.93 51.92
CA CYS A 33 0.38 -16.75 50.67
C CYS A 33 1.37 -16.59 49.51
N VAL A 34 1.04 -17.18 48.38
CA VAL A 34 1.75 -17.06 47.11
C VAL A 34 0.72 -16.67 46.06
N PRO A 35 0.58 -15.36 45.75
CA PRO A 35 -0.31 -14.91 44.69
C PRO A 35 0.03 -15.56 43.33
N SER A 36 -0.99 -15.71 42.49
CA SER A 36 -0.87 -16.34 41.16
C SER A 36 -0.30 -17.77 41.19
N PHE A 37 -0.61 -18.54 42.25
CA PHE A 37 -0.01 -19.86 42.51
C PHE A 37 -0.26 -20.88 41.39
N TRP A 38 -1.53 -21.24 41.15
CA TRP A 38 -1.91 -22.19 40.10
C TRP A 38 -1.69 -21.58 38.72
N GLN A 39 -1.78 -20.26 38.61
CA GLN A 39 -1.56 -19.55 37.35
C GLN A 39 -0.12 -19.69 36.85
N GLN A 40 0.84 -19.71 37.77
CA GLN A 40 2.27 -19.88 37.51
C GLN A 40 2.77 -21.30 37.84
N PHE A 41 1.92 -22.31 37.61
CA PHE A 41 2.28 -23.72 37.84
C PHE A 41 3.56 -24.14 37.08
N PRO A 42 4.23 -25.22 37.52
CA PRO A 42 4.02 -25.96 38.75
C PRO A 42 4.50 -25.20 39.98
N LYS A 43 3.84 -25.37 41.13
CA LYS A 43 4.27 -24.85 42.44
C LYS A 43 3.85 -25.80 43.55
N ALA A 44 4.58 -25.80 44.66
CA ALA A 44 4.17 -26.50 45.87
C ALA A 44 4.40 -25.66 47.13
N LEU A 45 3.57 -25.90 48.14
CA LEU A 45 3.75 -25.43 49.51
C LEU A 45 3.86 -26.65 50.41
N ALA A 46 4.86 -26.67 51.28
CA ALA A 46 5.03 -27.72 52.27
C ALA A 46 5.38 -27.10 53.63
N TYR A 47 4.97 -27.76 54.72
CA TYR A 47 5.35 -27.39 56.07
C TYR A 47 5.73 -28.66 56.84
N ASP A 48 6.95 -28.70 57.36
CA ASP A 48 7.48 -29.81 58.14
C ASP A 48 8.29 -29.30 59.36
N GLN A 49 9.03 -30.20 60.01
CA GLN A 49 9.87 -29.88 61.17
C GLN A 49 10.98 -28.85 60.90
N TYR A 50 11.36 -28.63 59.63
CA TYR A 50 12.35 -27.64 59.21
C TYR A 50 11.71 -26.30 58.83
N GLY A 51 10.38 -26.24 58.77
CA GLY A 51 9.60 -25.03 58.53
C GLY A 51 8.82 -25.08 57.22
N LEU A 52 8.49 -23.89 56.70
CA LEU A 52 7.77 -23.75 55.45
C LEU A 52 8.72 -23.79 54.25
N THR A 53 8.37 -24.60 53.26
CA THR A 53 8.99 -24.60 51.93
C THR A 53 8.02 -24.06 50.90
N VAL A 54 8.44 -23.03 50.15
CA VAL A 54 7.77 -22.56 48.94
C VAL A 54 8.56 -23.06 47.73
N ALA A 55 8.10 -24.14 47.12
CA ALA A 55 8.73 -24.67 45.91
C ALA A 55 8.18 -23.93 44.70
N LEU A 56 9.01 -23.05 44.13
CA LEU A 56 8.70 -22.34 42.89
C LEU A 56 8.70 -23.27 41.68
N TRP A 57 9.55 -24.31 41.69
CA TRP A 57 9.51 -25.42 40.75
C TRP A 57 9.69 -26.72 41.55
N PRO A 58 8.61 -27.43 41.89
CA PRO A 58 8.68 -28.61 42.74
C PRO A 58 9.15 -29.85 41.98
N ASP A 59 9.83 -30.74 42.69
CA ASP A 59 10.03 -32.12 42.23
C ASP A 59 8.70 -32.88 42.36
N GLY A 60 8.31 -33.62 41.33
CA GLY A 60 7.03 -34.34 41.35
C GLY A 60 6.81 -35.21 40.13
N GLU A 61 5.86 -36.14 40.26
CA GLU A 61 5.45 -37.01 39.16
C GLU A 61 4.91 -36.17 37.99
N GLY A 62 5.46 -36.37 36.80
CA GLY A 62 5.09 -35.61 35.60
C GLY A 62 5.70 -34.20 35.50
N ILE A 63 6.54 -33.78 36.46
CA ILE A 63 7.23 -32.49 36.41
C ILE A 63 8.66 -32.71 35.92
N GLY A 64 8.96 -32.27 34.70
CA GLY A 64 10.30 -32.31 34.13
C GLY A 64 11.24 -31.24 34.69
N PRO A 65 12.54 -31.32 34.38
CA PRO A 65 13.48 -30.25 34.73
C PRO A 65 13.08 -28.93 34.07
N PHE A 66 13.18 -27.83 34.81
CA PHE A 66 12.98 -26.50 34.23
C PHE A 66 14.13 -26.15 33.30
N ILE A 67 13.84 -25.89 32.04
CA ILE A 67 14.83 -25.44 31.06
C ILE A 67 14.80 -23.92 31.02
N ALA A 68 15.63 -23.30 31.87
CA ALA A 68 15.80 -21.86 31.88
C ALA A 68 16.65 -21.39 30.69
N HIS A 69 16.18 -20.38 29.97
CA HIS A 69 16.98 -19.70 28.96
C HIS A 69 17.98 -18.75 29.62
N ALA A 70 19.16 -18.62 29.02
CA ALA A 70 20.24 -17.78 29.57
C ALA A 70 19.78 -16.32 29.68
N GLY A 71 19.82 -15.80 30.90
CA GLY A 71 19.43 -14.41 31.19
C GLY A 71 17.95 -14.16 31.39
N ALA A 72 17.09 -15.17 31.32
CA ALA A 72 15.71 -15.06 31.76
C ALA A 72 15.64 -14.91 33.28
N GLY A 73 14.78 -14.01 33.75
CA GLY A 73 14.39 -13.86 35.15
C GLY A 73 12.96 -14.33 35.39
N LYS A 74 12.56 -14.40 36.66
CA LYS A 74 11.15 -14.49 37.08
C LYS A 74 10.97 -13.98 38.51
N SER A 75 10.02 -13.08 38.69
CA SER A 75 9.66 -12.51 39.99
C SER A 75 8.47 -13.22 40.61
N HIS A 76 8.56 -13.53 41.90
CA HIS A 76 7.47 -14.11 42.69
C HIS A 76 7.15 -13.25 43.90
N ARG A 77 5.85 -13.13 44.21
CA ARG A 77 5.38 -12.51 45.44
C ARG A 77 5.11 -13.60 46.47
N ILE A 78 5.63 -13.42 47.67
CA ILE A 78 5.39 -14.31 48.81
C ILE A 78 4.97 -13.42 49.99
N GLY A 79 3.78 -13.70 50.52
CA GLY A 79 3.19 -13.01 51.65
C GLY A 79 3.33 -13.85 52.92
N ILE A 80 3.68 -13.19 54.03
CA ILE A 80 3.78 -13.80 55.35
C ILE A 80 3.02 -12.90 56.34
N SER A 81 2.09 -13.49 57.08
CA SER A 81 1.45 -12.86 58.24
C SER A 81 1.77 -13.68 59.48
N LEU A 82 2.26 -13.03 60.53
CA LEU A 82 2.47 -13.63 61.86
C LEU A 82 1.19 -13.64 62.72
N ASP A 83 0.09 -13.19 62.13
CA ASP A 83 -1.26 -13.34 62.64
C ASP A 83 -1.96 -14.38 61.74
N SER A 84 -2.25 -15.55 62.30
CA SER A 84 -2.97 -16.64 61.61
C SER A 84 -4.43 -16.30 61.32
N THR A 85 -5.00 -15.31 62.01
CA THR A 85 -6.38 -14.84 61.77
C THR A 85 -6.49 -13.91 60.56
N ALA A 86 -5.37 -13.44 60.02
CA ALA A 86 -5.34 -12.61 58.83
C ALA A 86 -6.05 -13.29 57.65
N SER A 87 -6.74 -12.49 56.82
CA SER A 87 -7.34 -12.99 55.58
C SER A 87 -6.27 -13.20 54.50
N PRO A 88 -6.27 -14.34 53.78
CA PRO A 88 -5.45 -14.54 52.57
C PRO A 88 -5.69 -13.48 51.49
N ASP A 89 -6.89 -12.91 51.44
CA ASP A 89 -7.27 -11.91 50.43
C ASP A 89 -6.38 -10.67 50.47
N ARG A 90 -5.82 -10.33 51.65
CA ARG A 90 -4.85 -9.23 51.80
C ARG A 90 -3.65 -9.36 50.86
N TRP A 91 -3.26 -10.60 50.53
CA TRP A 91 -2.13 -10.90 49.65
C TRP A 91 -2.58 -11.31 48.25
N LEU A 92 -3.68 -12.06 48.14
CA LEU A 92 -4.18 -12.56 46.85
C LEU A 92 -4.91 -11.48 46.02
N ALA A 93 -5.50 -10.49 46.69
CA ALA A 93 -6.19 -9.35 46.10
C ALA A 93 -5.81 -8.07 46.88
N PRO A 94 -4.55 -7.59 46.76
CA PRO A 94 -4.06 -6.48 47.55
C PRO A 94 -4.85 -5.19 47.28
N LEU A 95 -5.17 -4.47 48.37
CA LEU A 95 -5.78 -3.15 48.29
C LEU A 95 -4.91 -2.18 47.49
N PHE A 96 -5.57 -1.29 46.75
CA PHE A 96 -4.92 -0.26 45.94
C PHE A 96 -5.63 1.07 46.15
N ALA A 97 -4.85 2.09 46.51
CA ALA A 97 -5.35 3.45 46.61
C ALA A 97 -5.47 4.03 45.21
N GLN A 98 -6.69 4.05 44.68
CA GLN A 98 -7.01 4.52 43.35
C GLN A 98 -7.45 5.99 43.38
N ALA A 99 -6.98 6.79 42.40
CA ALA A 99 -7.55 8.10 42.13
C ALA A 99 -8.70 8.00 41.13
N GLU A 100 -9.57 9.01 41.09
CA GLU A 100 -10.64 9.07 40.08
C GLU A 100 -10.05 9.18 38.66
N PRO A 101 -10.68 8.57 37.64
CA PRO A 101 -10.22 8.66 36.24
C PRO A 101 -10.01 10.09 35.75
N GLU A 102 -10.86 11.03 36.18
CA GLU A 102 -10.73 12.46 35.87
C GLU A 102 -9.40 13.02 36.36
N TRP A 103 -8.95 12.62 37.55
CA TRP A 103 -7.67 13.05 38.09
C TRP A 103 -6.50 12.49 37.29
N TYR A 104 -6.53 11.19 36.97
CA TYR A 104 -5.46 10.59 36.16
C TYR A 104 -5.34 11.27 34.79
N CYS A 105 -6.45 11.45 34.07
CA CYS A 105 -6.44 12.09 32.74
C CYS A 105 -6.06 13.59 32.80
N ALA A 106 -6.43 14.31 33.86
CA ALA A 106 -6.10 15.73 34.00
C ALA A 106 -4.66 16.00 34.48
N SER A 107 -4.03 15.02 35.14
CA SER A 107 -2.70 15.18 35.74
C SER A 107 -1.56 15.40 34.73
N GLY A 108 -1.75 14.98 33.48
CA GLY A 108 -0.70 14.94 32.45
C GLY A 108 0.35 13.84 32.64
N ALA A 109 0.28 13.04 33.73
CA ALA A 109 1.23 11.96 34.00
C ALA A 109 1.16 10.84 32.95
N PHE A 110 -0.03 10.58 32.42
CA PHE A 110 -0.27 9.63 31.33
C PHE A 110 -0.49 10.35 29.99
N GLU A 111 0.08 11.56 29.87
CA GLU A 111 -0.13 12.49 28.77
C GLU A 111 -1.60 12.91 28.62
N GLU A 112 -1.97 13.44 27.48
CA GLU A 112 -3.32 13.94 27.24
C GLU A 112 -4.27 12.81 26.88
N LEU A 113 -5.22 12.56 27.80
CA LEU A 113 -6.27 11.58 27.66
C LEU A 113 -7.62 12.20 27.98
N VAL A 114 -8.69 11.47 27.69
CA VAL A 114 -10.05 11.77 28.14
C VAL A 114 -10.58 10.62 28.98
N PRO A 115 -11.21 10.89 30.15
CA PRO A 115 -11.86 9.84 30.92
C PRO A 115 -13.06 9.28 30.15
N ARG A 116 -13.42 8.02 30.42
CA ARG A 116 -14.67 7.44 29.90
C ARG A 116 -15.83 8.19 30.55
N ARG A 117 -16.79 8.65 29.74
CA ARG A 117 -17.97 9.39 30.21
C ARG A 117 -19.24 8.76 29.64
N PRO A 118 -20.28 8.54 30.46
CA PRO A 118 -21.56 8.04 29.96
C PRO A 118 -22.12 8.92 28.84
N GLY A 119 -22.58 8.29 27.75
CA GLY A 119 -23.14 8.94 26.57
C GLY A 119 -22.09 9.48 25.58
N LYS A 120 -20.79 9.26 25.81
CA LYS A 120 -19.71 9.71 24.90
C LYS A 120 -18.96 8.51 24.36
N TYR A 121 -18.88 8.43 23.02
CA TYR A 121 -18.14 7.38 22.30
C TYR A 121 -18.54 5.94 22.67
N GLU A 122 -19.80 5.71 23.05
CA GLU A 122 -20.30 4.40 23.50
C GLU A 122 -19.94 3.22 22.57
N PRO A 123 -19.99 3.34 21.22
CA PRO A 123 -19.56 2.25 20.34
C PRO A 123 -18.08 1.88 20.53
N TYR A 124 -17.20 2.87 20.74
CA TYR A 124 -15.78 2.65 21.00
C TYR A 124 -15.56 2.03 22.38
N GLU A 125 -16.24 2.54 23.42
CA GLU A 125 -16.08 1.99 24.78
C GLU A 125 -16.56 0.53 24.88
N ALA A 126 -17.65 0.18 24.19
CA ALA A 126 -18.12 -1.20 24.10
C ALA A 126 -17.10 -2.13 23.41
N ILE A 127 -16.35 -1.63 22.42
CA ILE A 127 -15.28 -2.37 21.77
C ILE A 127 -14.13 -2.64 22.74
N VAL A 128 -13.74 -1.65 23.56
CA VAL A 128 -12.68 -1.82 24.57
C VAL A 128 -13.06 -2.91 25.57
N ASP A 129 -14.28 -2.86 26.11
CA ASP A 129 -14.78 -3.85 27.08
C ASP A 129 -14.81 -5.26 26.45
N ALA A 130 -15.40 -5.40 25.26
CA ALA A 130 -15.50 -6.68 24.56
C ALA A 130 -14.12 -7.25 24.18
N ALA A 131 -13.16 -6.39 23.82
CA ALA A 131 -11.81 -6.81 23.47
C ALA A 131 -11.08 -7.39 24.68
N PHE A 132 -11.25 -6.80 25.85
CA PHE A 132 -10.64 -7.31 27.07
C PHE A 132 -11.22 -8.64 27.51
N ASP A 133 -12.55 -8.79 27.46
CA ASP A 133 -13.21 -10.05 27.77
C ASP A 133 -12.76 -11.16 26.79
N ALA A 134 -12.61 -10.84 25.50
CA ALA A 134 -12.07 -11.75 24.50
C ALA A 134 -10.61 -12.14 24.78
N LEU A 135 -9.75 -11.17 25.11
CA LEU A 135 -8.35 -11.42 25.48
C LEU A 135 -8.25 -12.36 26.67
N LEU A 136 -9.03 -12.11 27.74
CA LEU A 136 -9.01 -12.94 28.94
C LEU A 136 -9.48 -14.38 28.66
N LYS A 137 -10.43 -14.56 27.74
CA LYS A 137 -10.93 -15.87 27.33
C LYS A 137 -9.89 -16.69 26.57
N ASP A 138 -9.16 -16.03 25.65
CA ASP A 138 -8.20 -16.69 24.76
C ASP A 138 -6.77 -16.70 25.34
N ARG A 139 -6.56 -16.07 26.51
CA ARG A 139 -5.30 -16.07 27.25
C ARG A 139 -4.84 -17.50 27.56
N ALA A 140 -3.66 -17.84 27.08
CA ALA A 140 -3.03 -19.14 27.32
C ALA A 140 -1.73 -19.06 28.11
N GLY A 141 -1.27 -17.87 28.47
CA GLY A 141 -0.06 -17.65 29.26
C GLY A 141 -0.25 -18.09 30.71
N TYR A 142 -0.47 -19.38 30.94
CA TYR A 142 -0.36 -20.01 32.25
C TYR A 142 0.94 -20.80 32.30
N GLY A 143 1.53 -20.88 33.49
CA GLY A 143 2.79 -21.55 33.75
C GLY A 143 3.88 -20.59 34.22
N MET A 144 4.93 -21.15 34.80
CA MET A 144 6.07 -20.42 35.34
C MET A 144 6.64 -19.40 34.34
N GLU A 145 6.95 -19.87 33.13
CA GLU A 145 7.51 -19.02 32.07
C GLU A 145 6.45 -18.06 31.54
N ASN A 146 5.29 -18.59 31.13
CA ASN A 146 4.33 -17.89 30.28
C ASN A 146 3.40 -16.90 31.00
N TRP A 147 3.29 -16.95 32.33
CA TRP A 147 2.34 -16.11 33.07
C TRP A 147 2.64 -14.63 32.93
N GLY A 148 1.68 -13.96 32.29
CA GLY A 148 1.66 -12.51 32.02
C GLY A 148 1.62 -12.22 30.52
N ASP A 149 2.02 -13.16 29.68
CA ASP A 149 1.95 -13.02 28.23
C ASP A 149 0.69 -13.66 27.62
N VAL A 150 0.49 -13.42 26.33
CA VAL A 150 -0.67 -13.82 25.54
C VAL A 150 -0.24 -14.38 24.19
N TRP A 151 -1.12 -15.16 23.56
CA TRP A 151 -0.91 -15.58 22.17
C TRP A 151 -1.27 -14.45 21.21
N GLN A 152 -0.48 -14.36 20.15
CA GLN A 152 -0.73 -13.53 18.98
C GLN A 152 -0.73 -14.38 17.70
N GLY A 153 -1.37 -13.87 16.64
CA GLY A 153 -1.19 -14.38 15.29
C GLY A 153 0.23 -14.17 14.78
N GLY A 154 0.90 -15.25 14.38
CA GLY A 154 2.26 -15.20 13.85
C GLY A 154 2.34 -14.69 12.42
N TYR A 155 3.54 -14.30 12.01
CA TYR A 155 3.84 -13.86 10.63
C TYR A 155 3.80 -15.00 9.62
N VAL A 156 3.99 -16.23 10.09
CA VAL A 156 3.73 -17.44 9.32
C VAL A 156 2.23 -17.77 9.44
N PRO A 157 1.48 -17.87 8.33
CA PRO A 157 0.05 -18.18 8.38
C PRO A 157 -0.27 -19.40 9.25
N GLY A 158 -1.14 -19.22 10.24
CA GLY A 158 -1.55 -20.27 11.18
C GLY A 158 -0.60 -20.51 12.36
N ALA A 159 0.56 -19.86 12.40
CA ALA A 159 1.43 -19.91 13.58
C ALA A 159 0.83 -19.11 14.74
N LYS A 160 1.07 -19.58 15.97
CA LYS A 160 0.82 -18.84 17.20
C LYS A 160 2.16 -18.49 17.83
N THR A 161 2.34 -17.22 18.15
CA THR A 161 3.57 -16.69 18.73
C THR A 161 3.25 -15.96 20.02
N TRP A 162 4.18 -15.99 20.97
CA TRP A 162 4.07 -15.15 22.17
C TRP A 162 4.14 -13.69 21.78
N SER A 163 3.34 -12.85 22.44
CA SER A 163 3.29 -11.43 22.10
C SER A 163 4.62 -10.76 22.42
N ASN A 164 5.32 -11.17 23.48
CA ASN A 164 6.56 -10.52 23.93
C ASN A 164 6.42 -8.99 23.96
N GLN A 165 5.27 -8.51 24.46
CA GLN A 165 4.87 -7.10 24.46
C GLN A 165 4.81 -6.39 23.11
N GLU A 166 4.67 -7.10 21.98
CA GLU A 166 4.50 -6.44 20.68
C GLU A 166 3.35 -5.42 20.72
N TRP A 167 3.64 -4.20 20.28
CA TRP A 167 2.75 -3.03 20.35
C TRP A 167 2.40 -2.58 21.78
N ASP A 168 3.33 -2.78 22.72
CA ASP A 168 3.25 -2.41 24.14
C ASP A 168 1.97 -2.94 24.80
N LEU A 169 1.87 -4.27 24.88
CA LEU A 169 0.73 -4.98 25.48
C LEU A 169 0.37 -4.46 26.87
N ALA A 170 1.36 -4.12 27.71
CA ALA A 170 1.09 -3.59 29.03
C ALA A 170 0.36 -2.23 28.93
N ASN A 171 0.89 -1.30 28.13
CA ASN A 171 0.28 0.02 28.01
C ASN A 171 -1.10 -0.01 27.33
N ASN A 172 -1.34 -0.97 26.44
CA ASN A 172 -2.67 -1.21 25.84
C ASN A 172 -3.76 -1.36 26.89
N TRP A 173 -3.43 -1.85 28.10
CA TRP A 173 -4.40 -2.03 29.18
C TRP A 173 -4.21 -1.06 30.34
N VAL A 174 -3.04 -0.43 30.51
CA VAL A 174 -2.90 0.70 31.44
C VAL A 174 -3.78 1.89 31.01
N ILE A 175 -3.84 2.22 29.71
CA ILE A 175 -4.63 3.37 29.25
C ILE A 175 -6.14 3.19 29.52
N PRO A 176 -6.78 2.05 29.20
CA PRO A 176 -8.14 1.74 29.65
C PRO A 176 -8.34 1.85 31.16
N PHE A 177 -7.40 1.36 31.99
CA PHE A 177 -7.47 1.55 33.45
C PHE A 177 -7.49 3.03 33.82
N VAL A 178 -6.55 3.83 33.31
CA VAL A 178 -6.46 5.27 33.58
C VAL A 178 -7.77 6.00 33.26
N ARG A 179 -8.45 5.59 32.17
CA ARG A 179 -9.70 6.23 31.71
C ARG A 179 -10.95 5.78 32.43
N THR A 180 -10.96 4.60 33.05
CA THR A 180 -12.19 3.96 33.57
C THR A 180 -12.13 3.67 35.07
N GLY A 181 -10.93 3.52 35.61
CA GLY A 181 -10.72 2.99 36.95
C GLY A 181 -11.02 1.49 37.10
N ASP A 182 -11.30 0.74 36.04
CA ASP A 182 -11.56 -0.70 36.13
C ASP A 182 -10.24 -1.44 36.41
N ARG A 183 -10.13 -1.93 37.64
CA ARG A 183 -8.93 -2.58 38.17
C ARG A 183 -8.52 -3.83 37.39
N ARG A 184 -9.43 -4.50 36.69
CA ARG A 184 -9.11 -5.71 35.92
C ARG A 184 -8.05 -5.41 34.84
N PHE A 185 -8.14 -4.24 34.20
CA PHE A 185 -7.16 -3.81 33.19
C PHE A 185 -5.76 -3.63 33.80
N LEU A 186 -5.67 -2.97 34.96
CA LEU A 186 -4.41 -2.74 35.66
C LEU A 186 -3.76 -4.04 36.12
N ASP A 187 -4.54 -4.97 36.69
CA ASP A 187 -4.00 -6.24 37.17
C ASP A 187 -3.41 -7.07 36.03
N PHE A 188 -4.08 -7.11 34.87
CA PHE A 188 -3.54 -7.74 33.67
C PHE A 188 -2.26 -7.03 33.19
N ALA A 189 -2.29 -5.70 33.07
CA ALA A 189 -1.16 -4.92 32.60
C ALA A 189 0.07 -5.08 33.51
N HIS A 190 -0.13 -5.19 34.83
CA HIS A 190 0.95 -5.42 35.79
C HIS A 190 1.60 -6.79 35.59
N ASP A 191 0.79 -7.85 35.40
CA ASP A 191 1.31 -9.18 35.10
C ASP A 191 2.08 -9.20 33.76
N ALA A 192 1.56 -8.53 32.73
CA ALA A 192 2.22 -8.42 31.42
C ALA A 192 3.54 -7.64 31.48
N ALA A 193 3.58 -6.53 32.24
CA ALA A 193 4.79 -5.75 32.45
C ALA A 193 5.87 -6.57 33.17
N ARG A 194 5.50 -7.31 34.21
CA ARG A 194 6.43 -8.18 34.94
C ARG A 194 6.96 -9.31 34.07
N HIS A 195 6.08 -9.97 33.30
CA HIS A 195 6.50 -11.02 32.37
C HIS A 195 7.55 -10.51 31.40
N PHE A 196 7.29 -9.40 30.72
CA PHE A 196 8.23 -8.85 29.74
C PHE A 196 9.55 -8.42 30.40
N ALA A 197 9.47 -7.74 31.54
CA ALA A 197 10.65 -7.29 32.29
C ALA A 197 11.53 -8.44 32.81
N ASP A 198 10.95 -9.62 33.04
CA ASP A 198 11.63 -10.79 33.59
C ASP A 198 12.06 -11.79 32.52
N VAL A 199 11.12 -12.26 31.71
CA VAL A 199 11.28 -13.41 30.81
C VAL A 199 11.83 -12.96 29.45
N ASP A 200 11.33 -11.86 28.93
CA ASP A 200 11.62 -11.43 27.56
C ASP A 200 12.81 -10.45 27.51
N CYS A 201 13.10 -9.73 28.60
CA CYS A 201 14.30 -8.90 28.72
C CYS A 201 15.55 -9.74 29.04
N ILE A 202 16.70 -9.34 28.48
CA ILE A 202 17.94 -10.11 28.55
C ILE A 202 18.80 -9.63 29.71
N HIS A 203 18.75 -10.31 30.86
CA HIS A 203 19.57 -9.93 32.02
C HIS A 203 21.00 -10.48 31.96
N TYR A 204 21.24 -11.52 31.15
CA TYR A 204 22.54 -12.12 30.92
C TYR A 204 22.60 -12.76 29.53
N SER A 205 23.75 -12.68 28.85
CA SER A 205 23.97 -13.40 27.60
C SER A 205 25.45 -13.69 27.42
N LYS A 206 25.76 -14.82 26.77
CA LYS A 206 27.13 -15.10 26.30
C LYS A 206 27.61 -14.09 25.27
N ASN A 207 26.69 -13.40 24.58
CA ASN A 207 27.00 -12.24 23.76
C ASN A 207 26.65 -10.96 24.55
N PRO A 208 27.64 -10.24 25.11
CA PRO A 208 27.40 -9.03 25.90
C PRO A 208 26.66 -7.92 25.15
N ALA A 209 26.67 -7.94 23.82
CA ALA A 209 25.90 -6.99 23.00
C ALA A 209 24.39 -7.10 23.26
N PHE A 210 23.88 -8.27 23.64
CA PHE A 210 22.44 -8.49 23.81
C PHE A 210 21.90 -8.10 25.20
N VAL A 211 22.78 -7.97 26.20
CA VAL A 211 22.37 -7.68 27.59
C VAL A 211 21.57 -6.38 27.67
N GLY A 212 20.45 -6.35 28.37
CA GLY A 212 19.53 -5.21 28.45
C GLY A 212 18.61 -5.05 27.25
N GLY A 213 18.87 -5.70 26.12
CA GLY A 213 17.88 -5.81 25.04
C GLY A 213 16.70 -6.70 25.43
N ALA A 214 15.71 -6.78 24.56
CA ALA A 214 14.57 -7.69 24.72
C ALA A 214 14.47 -8.64 23.52
N TRP A 215 14.12 -9.90 23.80
CA TRP A 215 13.74 -10.85 22.76
C TRP A 215 12.49 -10.34 22.06
N MET A 216 12.57 -10.27 20.74
CA MET A 216 11.43 -9.87 19.92
C MET A 216 10.40 -11.01 19.87
N HIS A 217 9.15 -10.67 19.57
CA HIS A 217 8.17 -11.69 19.18
C HIS A 217 8.68 -12.45 17.95
N ALA A 218 8.28 -13.71 17.81
CA ALA A 218 8.79 -14.57 16.76
C ALA A 218 8.10 -14.32 15.40
N HIS A 219 8.89 -14.21 14.33
CA HIS A 219 8.51 -14.26 12.92
C HIS A 219 8.55 -15.68 12.34
N THR A 220 8.78 -16.69 13.17
CA THR A 220 8.83 -18.10 12.78
C THR A 220 7.56 -18.86 13.18
N SER A 221 7.45 -20.12 12.76
CA SER A 221 6.41 -21.04 13.24
C SER A 221 6.75 -21.71 14.58
N LEU A 222 7.96 -21.46 15.11
CA LEU A 222 8.40 -22.01 16.39
C LEU A 222 7.71 -21.29 17.56
N ARG A 223 7.53 -22.01 18.67
CA ARG A 223 6.92 -21.48 19.88
C ARG A 223 7.97 -21.37 20.98
N GLY A 224 8.09 -20.17 21.56
CA GLY A 224 9.02 -19.87 22.64
C GLY A 224 9.19 -18.36 22.78
N HIS A 225 9.55 -17.90 23.99
CA HIS A 225 9.73 -16.48 24.28
C HIS A 225 11.08 -15.96 23.76
N GLN A 226 12.16 -16.75 23.87
CA GLN A 226 13.51 -16.33 23.46
C GLN A 226 13.97 -16.95 22.13
N LEU A 227 13.25 -16.65 21.04
CA LEU A 227 13.56 -17.21 19.71
C LEU A 227 14.38 -16.27 18.82
N GLU A 228 14.07 -14.98 18.82
CA GLU A 228 14.68 -14.02 17.90
C GLU A 228 15.38 -12.87 18.63
N SER A 229 16.60 -12.57 18.20
CA SER A 229 17.49 -11.64 18.91
C SER A 229 16.98 -10.20 18.92
N PRO A 230 17.37 -9.38 19.92
CA PRO A 230 16.96 -7.98 20.00
C PRO A 230 17.32 -7.19 18.73
N ASN A 231 16.44 -6.26 18.35
CA ASN A 231 16.70 -5.29 17.29
C ASN A 231 15.98 -3.96 17.54
N PHE A 232 16.35 -2.94 16.76
CA PHE A 232 15.83 -1.58 16.92
C PHE A 232 14.34 -1.45 16.56
N ALA A 233 13.82 -2.25 15.64
CA ALA A 233 12.40 -2.22 15.24
C ALA A 233 11.44 -2.77 16.33
N HIS A 234 11.98 -3.30 17.43
CA HIS A 234 11.23 -3.83 18.56
C HIS A 234 11.74 -3.29 19.92
N ALA A 235 12.65 -2.31 19.90
CA ALA A 235 13.21 -1.70 21.11
C ALA A 235 12.32 -0.56 21.66
N GLY A 236 10.99 -0.77 21.70
CA GLY A 236 9.98 0.29 21.92
C GLY A 236 9.03 0.10 23.10
N TRP A 237 9.05 -1.06 23.76
CA TRP A 237 8.01 -1.48 24.72
C TRP A 237 8.29 -1.04 26.15
N ALA A 238 8.60 0.24 26.35
CA ALA A 238 8.96 0.79 27.66
C ALA A 238 7.80 1.50 28.37
N GLU A 239 6.82 2.03 27.63
CA GLU A 239 5.79 2.93 28.19
C GLU A 239 4.91 2.22 29.21
N GLY A 240 4.40 1.03 28.88
CA GLY A 240 3.57 0.25 29.78
C GLY A 240 4.29 -0.16 31.06
N MET A 241 5.56 -0.53 30.95
CA MET A 241 6.39 -0.86 32.12
C MET A 241 6.59 0.34 33.04
N LEU A 242 6.83 1.53 32.48
CA LEU A 242 7.01 2.76 33.24
C LEU A 242 5.70 3.23 33.88
N ASN A 243 4.58 3.14 33.15
CA ASN A 243 3.27 3.51 33.69
C ASN A 243 2.85 2.58 34.84
N ILE A 244 3.19 1.28 34.77
CA ILE A 244 3.02 0.35 35.91
C ILE A 244 3.88 0.77 37.10
N TYR A 245 5.14 1.18 36.86
CA TYR A 245 5.99 1.71 37.92
C TYR A 245 5.38 2.96 38.56
N HIS A 246 4.84 3.90 37.79
CA HIS A 246 4.19 5.10 38.32
C HIS A 246 2.93 4.80 39.13
N LEU A 247 2.12 3.83 38.70
CA LEU A 247 0.89 3.45 39.39
C LEU A 247 1.14 2.63 40.66
N THR A 248 2.15 1.76 40.66
CA THR A 248 2.31 0.72 41.69
C THR A 248 3.57 0.84 42.53
N GLY A 249 4.55 1.65 42.09
CA GLY A 249 5.89 1.70 42.66
C GLY A 249 6.76 0.49 42.33
N ASP A 250 6.29 -0.46 41.51
CA ASP A 250 7.07 -1.63 41.11
C ASP A 250 8.23 -1.24 40.18
N ARG A 251 9.45 -1.26 40.71
CA ARG A 251 10.66 -0.82 40.01
C ARG A 251 11.13 -1.78 38.92
N ARG A 252 10.58 -2.99 38.85
CA ARG A 252 11.11 -4.01 37.92
C ARG A 252 10.99 -3.57 36.46
N GLY A 253 9.87 -2.95 36.10
CA GLY A 253 9.66 -2.38 34.76
C GLY A 253 10.62 -1.23 34.46
N LEU A 254 10.90 -0.36 35.42
CA LEU A 254 11.88 0.73 35.29
C LEU A 254 13.29 0.20 35.01
N GLU A 255 13.74 -0.80 35.76
CA GLU A 255 15.06 -1.41 35.59
C GLU A 255 15.22 -2.06 34.21
N ALA A 256 14.18 -2.78 33.75
CA ALA A 256 14.17 -3.37 32.41
C ALA A 256 14.17 -2.29 31.31
N ALA A 257 13.35 -1.25 31.43
CA ALA A 257 13.31 -0.12 30.49
C ALA A 257 14.67 0.59 30.39
N GLN A 258 15.36 0.80 31.51
CA GLN A 258 16.73 1.33 31.53
C GLN A 258 17.70 0.40 30.78
N GLY A 259 17.57 -0.91 30.95
CA GLY A 259 18.33 -1.91 30.20
C GLY A 259 18.16 -1.76 28.68
N ILE A 260 16.92 -1.58 28.21
CA ILE A 260 16.60 -1.42 26.78
C ILE A 260 17.20 -0.10 26.25
N ALA A 261 17.07 0.99 26.99
CA ALA A 261 17.67 2.27 26.63
C ALA A 261 19.21 2.19 26.54
N GLN A 262 19.85 1.48 27.47
CA GLN A 262 21.30 1.24 27.43
C GLN A 262 21.70 0.36 26.24
N TYR A 263 20.91 -0.66 25.91
CA TYR A 263 21.09 -1.46 24.70
C TYR A 263 21.07 -0.57 23.46
N ILE A 264 20.08 0.32 23.33
CA ILE A 264 19.99 1.28 22.22
C ILE A 264 21.22 2.18 22.17
N CYS A 265 21.62 2.80 23.28
CA CYS A 265 22.77 3.70 23.33
C CYS A 265 24.08 3.03 22.91
N ARG A 266 24.30 1.76 23.30
CA ARG A 266 25.49 1.00 22.90
C ARG A 266 25.52 0.70 21.40
N HIS A 267 24.35 0.52 20.78
CA HIS A 267 24.22 0.12 19.39
C HIS A 267 23.88 1.28 18.45
N ALA A 268 23.70 2.50 18.93
CA ALA A 268 23.48 3.71 18.12
C ALA A 268 24.75 4.59 18.08
N PRO A 269 25.83 4.17 17.39
CA PRO A 269 27.12 4.83 17.44
C PRO A 269 27.07 6.26 16.86
N GLN A 270 28.06 7.06 17.23
CA GLN A 270 28.26 8.40 16.68
C GLN A 270 28.61 8.35 15.18
N LYS A 271 28.45 9.50 14.49
CA LYS A 271 28.59 9.62 13.02
C LYS A 271 29.93 9.12 12.48
N ASP A 272 31.01 9.32 13.23
CA ASP A 272 32.38 8.89 12.92
C ASP A 272 32.62 7.38 13.07
N ARG A 273 31.64 6.65 13.61
CA ARG A 273 31.71 5.20 13.88
C ARG A 273 30.57 4.41 13.22
N LEU A 274 29.91 5.00 12.22
CA LEU A 274 28.83 4.33 11.49
C LEU A 274 29.38 3.15 10.66
N PRO A 275 28.68 2.01 10.61
CA PRO A 275 29.08 0.90 9.76
C PRO A 275 28.83 1.23 8.27
N PRO A 276 29.45 0.49 7.33
CA PRO A 276 29.29 0.72 5.89
C PRO A 276 27.85 0.72 5.38
N GLY A 277 26.93 0.05 6.09
CA GLY A 277 25.49 -0.01 5.78
C GLY A 277 24.64 1.14 6.35
N GLY A 278 25.24 2.17 6.96
CA GLY A 278 24.52 3.27 7.59
C GLY A 278 24.10 2.99 9.05
N PRO A 279 23.35 3.91 9.69
CA PRO A 279 22.97 3.73 11.09
C PRO A 279 21.95 2.60 11.28
N PRO A 280 21.94 1.92 12.44
CA PRO A 280 20.96 0.88 12.76
C PRO A 280 19.53 1.42 12.92
N TYR A 281 19.39 2.71 13.22
CA TYR A 281 18.13 3.46 13.22
C TYR A 281 17.77 3.95 11.81
N ASN A 282 17.70 3.03 10.85
CA ASN A 282 17.33 3.37 9.47
C ASN A 282 15.82 3.69 9.32
N LEU A 283 15.47 4.30 8.18
CA LEU A 283 14.12 4.82 7.90
C LEU A 283 13.35 4.00 6.85
N MET A 284 13.76 2.75 6.57
CA MET A 284 13.10 1.89 5.56
C MET A 284 11.62 1.65 5.86
N ILE A 285 11.30 1.40 7.13
CA ILE A 285 9.92 1.28 7.64
C ILE A 285 9.71 2.10 8.92
N GLN A 286 10.61 3.07 9.18
CA GLN A 286 10.65 3.99 10.32
C GLN A 286 10.68 3.39 11.74
N ARG A 287 10.21 2.15 11.96
CA ARG A 287 10.27 1.42 13.25
C ARG A 287 11.66 1.39 13.88
N PRO A 288 12.75 1.09 13.13
CA PRO A 288 14.10 1.07 13.71
C PRO A 288 14.57 2.43 14.22
N ALA A 289 13.94 3.54 13.80
CA ALA A 289 14.21 4.87 14.34
C ALA A 289 13.19 5.26 15.42
N GLY A 290 11.91 4.99 15.19
CA GLY A 290 10.82 5.44 16.04
C GLY A 290 10.78 4.77 17.41
N TRP A 291 10.90 3.45 17.47
CA TRP A 291 10.84 2.74 18.75
C TRP A 291 12.00 3.07 19.68
N PRO A 292 13.26 3.12 19.22
CA PRO A 292 14.34 3.57 20.06
C PRO A 292 14.17 5.03 20.49
N LEU A 293 13.68 5.92 19.62
CA LEU A 293 13.44 7.31 19.97
C LEU A 293 12.41 7.43 21.11
N THR A 294 11.30 6.70 21.02
CA THR A 294 10.28 6.62 22.08
C THR A 294 10.88 6.14 23.39
N THR A 295 11.57 4.99 23.40
CA THR A 295 12.19 4.43 24.62
C THR A 295 13.20 5.39 25.25
N LEU A 296 14.07 6.00 24.45
CA LEU A 296 15.08 6.94 24.96
C LEU A 296 14.42 8.17 25.60
N CYS A 297 13.37 8.72 24.99
CA CYS A 297 12.65 9.87 25.53
C CYS A 297 11.93 9.51 26.84
N LEU A 298 11.23 8.38 26.87
CA LEU A 298 10.51 7.92 28.07
C LEU A 298 11.48 7.65 29.23
N VAL A 299 12.56 6.92 29.00
CA VAL A 299 13.55 6.62 30.06
C VAL A 299 14.32 7.89 30.48
N TYR A 300 14.53 8.85 29.57
CA TYR A 300 15.11 10.14 29.95
C TYR A 300 14.21 10.91 30.92
N ARG A 301 12.88 10.91 30.75
CA ARG A 301 11.93 11.54 31.70
C ARG A 301 12.10 11.02 33.12
N GLU A 302 12.40 9.73 33.27
CA GLU A 302 12.56 9.06 34.56
C GLU A 302 13.95 9.27 35.19
N THR A 303 14.99 9.29 34.36
CA THR A 303 16.37 9.16 34.83
C THR A 303 17.19 10.43 34.73
N TRP A 304 16.79 11.35 33.84
CA TRP A 304 17.54 12.56 33.48
C TRP A 304 18.97 12.30 32.98
N ASP A 305 19.30 11.06 32.59
CA ASP A 305 20.64 10.73 32.10
C ASP A 305 20.83 11.33 30.68
N PRO A 306 21.77 12.30 30.51
CA PRO A 306 21.93 13.01 29.27
C PRO A 306 22.33 12.11 28.09
N VAL A 307 22.86 10.90 28.33
CA VAL A 307 23.23 9.98 27.24
C VAL A 307 22.00 9.57 26.41
N TYR A 308 20.84 9.42 27.04
CA TYR A 308 19.60 9.02 26.36
C TYR A 308 19.11 10.14 25.45
N LEU A 309 19.04 11.37 25.96
CA LEU A 309 18.61 12.52 25.17
C LEU A 309 19.58 12.85 24.03
N GLN A 310 20.89 12.73 24.25
CA GLN A 310 21.89 12.92 23.19
C GLN A 310 21.75 11.87 22.09
N THR A 311 21.43 10.62 22.45
CA THR A 311 21.20 9.54 21.48
C THR A 311 19.90 9.78 20.71
N ALA A 312 18.83 10.17 21.39
CA ALA A 312 17.55 10.54 20.79
C ALA A 312 17.73 11.66 19.75
N ARG A 313 18.48 12.70 20.10
CA ARG A 313 18.79 13.83 19.20
C ARG A 313 19.48 13.39 17.91
N ARG A 314 20.35 12.39 17.93
CA ARG A 314 21.00 11.85 16.71
C ARG A 314 19.99 11.16 15.79
N ILE A 315 19.01 10.47 16.35
CA ILE A 315 17.92 9.84 15.59
C ILE A 315 17.08 10.93 14.94
N VAL A 316 16.68 11.97 15.69
CA VAL A 316 15.94 13.13 15.16
C VAL A 316 16.72 13.84 14.05
N ASP A 317 18.02 14.07 14.25
CA ASP A 317 18.88 14.69 13.23
C ASP A 317 18.95 13.85 11.95
N TYR A 318 18.95 12.51 12.06
CA TYR A 318 18.93 11.60 10.92
C TYR A 318 17.57 11.57 10.22
N ALA A 319 16.48 11.52 10.99
CA ALA A 319 15.12 11.61 10.48
C ALA A 319 14.90 12.90 9.68
N ARG A 320 15.29 14.06 10.22
CA ARG A 320 15.15 15.35 9.53
C ARG A 320 15.96 15.44 8.26
N ARG A 321 17.22 14.99 8.28
CA ARG A 321 18.08 15.00 7.07
C ARG A 321 17.56 14.10 5.95
N SER A 322 16.78 13.08 6.29
CA SER A 322 16.28 12.08 5.35
C SER A 322 14.83 12.32 4.94
N GLN A 323 14.15 13.31 5.52
CA GLN A 323 12.78 13.65 5.17
C GLN A 323 12.78 14.51 3.90
N ASP A 324 11.91 14.18 2.96
CA ASP A 324 11.64 15.05 1.83
C ASP A 324 11.05 16.39 2.33
N PRO A 325 11.68 17.53 2.00
CA PRO A 325 11.28 18.82 2.56
C PRO A 325 9.93 19.33 2.05
N GLU A 326 9.47 18.88 0.88
CA GLU A 326 8.21 19.29 0.24
C GLU A 326 7.08 18.31 0.58
N ARG A 327 7.31 17.01 0.38
CA ARG A 327 6.30 15.97 0.60
C ARG A 327 6.15 15.58 2.06
N GLY A 328 7.21 15.64 2.87
CA GLY A 328 7.20 15.19 4.27
C GLY A 328 7.37 13.67 4.47
N ILE A 329 7.63 12.95 3.39
CA ILE A 329 7.89 11.50 3.36
C ILE A 329 9.33 11.17 3.76
N TRP A 330 9.54 10.03 4.42
CA TRP A 330 10.86 9.39 4.50
C TRP A 330 11.00 8.33 3.40
N ASP A 331 11.45 8.77 2.23
CA ASP A 331 11.50 7.93 1.03
C ASP A 331 12.65 6.91 1.08
N ALA A 332 12.29 5.64 1.26
CA ALA A 332 13.20 4.53 1.36
C ALA A 332 12.73 3.35 0.49
N GLN A 333 13.59 2.35 0.29
CA GLN A 333 13.15 1.15 -0.42
C GLN A 333 12.10 0.41 0.40
N VAL A 334 10.96 0.10 -0.22
CA VAL A 334 9.81 -0.55 0.44
C VAL A 334 9.42 -1.81 -0.34
N GLY A 335 9.00 -2.87 0.36
CA GLY A 335 8.62 -4.16 -0.23
C GLY A 335 9.76 -5.17 -0.40
N HIS A 336 9.37 -6.39 -0.80
CA HIS A 336 10.28 -7.55 -0.96
C HIS A 336 10.94 -7.64 -2.34
N GLU A 337 10.59 -6.76 -3.28
CA GLU A 337 11.10 -6.76 -4.66
C GLU A 337 11.65 -5.39 -5.07
N VAL A 338 12.84 -5.37 -5.67
CA VAL A 338 13.43 -4.18 -6.32
C VAL A 338 12.59 -3.87 -7.57
N PRO A 339 12.14 -2.62 -7.82
CA PRO A 339 12.75 -1.34 -7.40
C PRO A 339 11.82 -0.34 -6.67
N TYR A 340 10.88 -0.79 -5.83
CA TYR A 340 9.92 0.14 -5.22
C TYR A 340 10.50 0.99 -4.08
N ARG A 341 10.20 2.30 -4.09
CA ARG A 341 10.60 3.28 -3.08
C ARG A 341 9.40 4.12 -2.63
N GLY A 342 9.36 4.45 -1.35
CA GLY A 342 8.35 5.28 -0.71
C GLY A 342 8.42 5.14 0.81
N GLY A 343 7.30 5.31 1.50
CA GLY A 343 7.20 5.13 2.95
C GLY A 343 6.24 4.01 3.35
N CYS A 344 6.02 3.91 4.66
CA CYS A 344 5.23 2.87 5.28
C CYS A 344 4.32 3.46 6.37
N VAL A 345 3.18 2.82 6.62
CA VAL A 345 2.23 3.24 7.67
C VAL A 345 2.88 3.33 9.06
N PHE A 346 3.96 2.58 9.28
CA PHE A 346 4.76 2.59 10.52
C PHE A 346 5.49 3.90 10.82
N ALA A 347 5.45 4.89 9.93
CA ALA A 347 5.93 6.25 10.19
C ALA A 347 5.42 6.84 11.50
N TYR A 348 4.24 6.42 11.95
CA TYR A 348 3.67 6.81 13.24
C TYR A 348 4.58 6.52 14.44
N THR A 349 5.38 5.44 14.39
CA THR A 349 6.29 5.08 15.47
C THR A 349 7.37 6.14 15.66
N LEU A 350 7.83 6.73 14.55
CA LEU A 350 8.77 7.84 14.56
C LEU A 350 8.09 9.14 14.99
N LEU A 351 6.83 9.36 14.58
CA LEU A 351 6.06 10.52 15.01
C LEU A 351 5.83 10.54 16.51
N ARG A 352 5.50 9.40 17.13
CA ARG A 352 5.44 9.24 18.58
C ARG A 352 6.74 9.68 19.26
N GLY A 353 7.88 9.20 18.76
CA GLY A 353 9.19 9.59 19.27
C GLY A 353 9.51 11.08 19.06
N LEU A 354 9.19 11.64 17.89
CA LEU A 354 9.39 13.07 17.58
C LEU A 354 8.57 13.97 18.51
N ARG A 355 7.32 13.59 18.78
CA ARG A 355 6.46 14.25 19.75
C ARG A 355 7.12 14.26 21.13
N LEU A 356 7.45 13.09 21.66
CA LEU A 356 8.04 12.96 23.01
C LEU A 356 9.34 13.76 23.14
N PHE A 357 10.18 13.71 22.10
CA PHE A 357 11.41 14.49 22.03
C PHE A 357 11.12 15.99 22.08
N ALA A 358 10.16 16.47 21.28
CA ALA A 358 9.82 17.89 21.24
C ALA A 358 9.22 18.39 22.57
N ASP A 359 8.37 17.59 23.21
CA ASP A 359 7.82 17.89 24.54
C ASP A 359 8.95 18.02 25.59
N LEU A 360 10.01 17.22 25.47
CA LEU A 360 11.15 17.23 26.38
C LEU A 360 12.12 18.39 26.14
N THR A 361 12.33 18.79 24.88
CA THR A 361 13.38 19.74 24.51
C THR A 361 12.88 21.12 24.11
N GLY A 362 11.60 21.25 23.79
CA GLY A 362 11.01 22.47 23.20
C GLY A 362 11.45 22.75 21.77
N GLU A 363 12.09 21.79 21.08
CA GLU A 363 12.63 22.02 19.73
C GLU A 363 11.56 21.98 18.64
N THR A 364 11.26 23.15 18.09
CA THR A 364 10.23 23.32 17.03
C THR A 364 10.50 22.51 15.76
N ARG A 365 11.77 22.19 15.45
CA ARG A 365 12.12 21.38 14.28
C ARG A 365 11.41 20.02 14.26
N ALA A 366 11.26 19.38 15.42
CA ALA A 366 10.56 18.10 15.52
C ALA A 366 9.05 18.27 15.29
N HIS A 367 8.45 19.40 15.68
CA HIS A 367 7.06 19.74 15.36
C HIS A 367 6.86 19.96 13.85
N GLU A 368 7.77 20.66 13.20
CA GLU A 368 7.72 20.88 11.75
C GLU A 368 7.76 19.55 10.98
N ASP A 369 8.72 18.68 11.34
CA ASP A 369 8.89 17.37 10.71
C ASP A 369 7.64 16.49 10.94
N TYR A 370 7.03 16.59 12.13
CA TYR A 370 5.78 15.92 12.47
C TYR A 370 4.62 16.34 11.57
N VAL A 371 4.36 17.65 11.44
CA VAL A 371 3.22 18.17 10.67
C VAL A 371 3.38 17.83 9.18
N LYS A 372 4.61 17.90 8.65
CA LYS A 372 4.91 17.47 7.27
C LYS A 372 4.61 15.99 7.05
N ALA A 373 5.06 15.13 7.95
CA ALA A 373 4.79 13.70 7.87
C ALA A 373 3.29 13.38 8.03
N ALA A 374 2.58 14.06 8.94
CA ALA A 374 1.13 13.91 9.07
C ALA A 374 0.42 14.27 7.76
N ARG A 375 0.82 15.37 7.11
CA ARG A 375 0.29 15.76 5.79
C ARG A 375 0.57 14.70 4.72
N TRP A 376 1.77 14.11 4.70
CA TRP A 376 2.08 12.99 3.80
C TRP A 376 1.16 11.79 4.06
N VAL A 377 1.02 11.36 5.31
CA VAL A 377 0.22 10.18 5.64
C VAL A 377 -1.26 10.38 5.26
N PHE A 378 -1.85 11.53 5.61
CA PHE A 378 -3.24 11.79 5.26
C PHE A 378 -3.44 12.11 3.77
N GLY A 379 -2.51 12.83 3.11
CA GLY A 379 -2.67 13.26 1.72
C GLY A 379 -2.25 12.24 0.66
N GLU A 380 -1.40 11.27 1.03
CA GLU A 380 -0.77 10.33 0.08
C GLU A 380 -1.01 8.85 0.44
N MET A 381 -0.84 8.48 1.72
CA MET A 381 -0.99 7.09 2.17
C MET A 381 -2.44 6.66 2.33
N TRP A 382 -3.33 7.62 2.58
CA TRP A 382 -4.76 7.38 2.81
C TRP A 382 -5.48 6.84 1.57
N ARG A 383 -6.48 5.98 1.79
CA ARG A 383 -7.40 5.42 0.80
C ARG A 383 -8.84 5.45 1.34
N PRO A 384 -9.86 5.51 0.46
CA PRO A 384 -11.27 5.47 0.84
C PRO A 384 -11.62 4.41 1.88
N GLY A 385 -12.46 4.80 2.85
CA GLY A 385 -12.85 3.97 3.98
C GLY A 385 -11.81 3.93 5.12
N HIS A 386 -11.05 5.02 5.27
CA HIS A 386 -9.96 5.19 6.25
C HIS A 386 -8.93 4.06 6.26
N LYS A 387 -8.62 3.55 5.06
CA LYS A 387 -7.51 2.61 4.85
C LYS A 387 -6.23 3.37 4.60
N TYR A 388 -5.10 2.73 4.87
CA TYR A 388 -3.77 3.28 4.56
C TYR A 388 -2.94 2.24 3.84
N LEU A 389 -2.14 2.68 2.88
CA LEU A 389 -1.14 1.80 2.27
C LEU A 389 -0.25 1.22 3.37
N TYR A 390 -0.10 -0.11 3.41
CA TYR A 390 0.84 -0.73 4.33
C TYR A 390 2.25 -0.25 4.01
N GLU A 391 2.64 -0.37 2.75
CA GLU A 391 3.84 0.20 2.15
C GLU A 391 3.49 0.83 0.80
N GLN A 392 4.29 1.79 0.38
CA GLN A 392 4.14 2.50 -0.89
C GLN A 392 4.57 1.68 -2.12
N CYS A 393 3.83 0.62 -2.41
CA CYS A 393 4.03 -0.25 -3.58
C CYS A 393 2.69 -0.74 -4.18
N PRO A 394 2.66 -1.18 -5.45
CA PRO A 394 1.41 -1.59 -6.11
C PRO A 394 0.68 -2.76 -5.43
N LEU A 395 1.40 -3.65 -4.73
CA LEU A 395 0.80 -4.76 -3.99
C LEU A 395 -0.15 -4.30 -2.88
N HIS A 396 0.08 -3.10 -2.34
CA HIS A 396 -0.68 -2.57 -1.20
C HIS A 396 -1.67 -1.46 -1.60
N GLU A 397 -1.84 -1.18 -2.89
CA GLU A 397 -2.75 -0.14 -3.39
C GLU A 397 -4.21 -0.23 -2.88
N PRO A 398 -4.81 -1.42 -2.64
CA PRO A 398 -6.13 -1.52 -2.03
C PRO A 398 -6.25 -0.87 -0.64
N GLY A 399 -5.12 -0.56 0.00
CA GLY A 399 -5.05 -0.09 1.36
C GLY A 399 -5.29 -1.22 2.36
N SER A 400 -4.63 -1.12 3.50
CA SER A 400 -4.82 -2.00 4.64
C SER A 400 -5.73 -1.33 5.67
N LEU A 401 -6.45 -2.16 6.42
CA LEU A 401 -7.12 -1.72 7.64
C LEU A 401 -6.13 -1.66 8.81
N VAL A 402 -4.81 -1.64 8.59
CA VAL A 402 -3.86 -1.45 9.69
C VAL A 402 -4.36 -0.24 10.49
N PRO A 403 -4.77 -0.46 11.76
CA PRO A 403 -5.71 0.44 12.41
C PRO A 403 -5.07 1.81 12.65
N PHE A 404 -5.89 2.77 13.10
CA PHE A 404 -5.75 3.81 14.14
C PHE A 404 -4.41 4.15 14.81
N THR A 405 -3.33 3.45 14.52
CA THR A 405 -1.93 3.82 14.70
C THR A 405 -1.57 5.23 14.22
N LEU A 406 -2.48 5.93 13.54
CA LEU A 406 -2.35 7.30 13.07
C LEU A 406 -3.30 8.28 13.77
N SER A 407 -4.07 7.83 14.75
CA SER A 407 -5.11 8.67 15.35
C SER A 407 -4.53 9.71 16.27
N GLU A 408 -3.58 9.32 17.14
CA GLU A 408 -2.82 10.30 17.94
C GLU A 408 -2.16 11.33 17.02
N MET A 409 -1.71 10.89 15.84
CA MET A 409 -1.14 11.77 14.83
C MET A 409 -2.12 12.82 14.30
N GLY A 410 -3.37 12.45 14.03
CA GLY A 410 -4.41 13.43 13.66
C GLY A 410 -4.64 14.48 14.76
N GLY A 411 -4.71 14.03 16.02
CA GLY A 411 -4.87 14.91 17.17
C GLY A 411 -3.70 15.86 17.38
N TYR A 412 -2.48 15.32 17.49
CA TYR A 412 -1.30 16.14 17.77
C TYR A 412 -0.94 17.07 16.60
N ALA A 413 -1.13 16.63 15.35
CA ALA A 413 -0.95 17.50 14.19
C ALA A 413 -1.93 18.69 14.21
N THR A 414 -3.18 18.47 14.65
CA THR A 414 -4.15 19.56 14.88
C THR A 414 -3.64 20.54 15.93
N ARG A 415 -3.16 20.02 17.07
CA ARG A 415 -2.64 20.84 18.16
C ARG A 415 -1.45 21.71 17.72
N LEU A 416 -0.52 21.14 16.94
CA LEU A 416 0.67 21.84 16.46
C LEU A 416 0.37 22.87 15.36
N SER A 417 -0.51 22.53 14.43
CA SER A 417 -0.79 23.37 13.25
C SER A 417 -1.93 24.37 13.45
N GLY A 418 -2.81 24.12 14.41
CA GLY A 418 -4.09 24.81 14.55
C GLY A 418 -5.13 24.39 13.52
N ASP A 419 -4.84 23.44 12.62
CA ASP A 419 -5.75 22.98 11.58
C ASP A 419 -6.59 21.78 12.07
N PRO A 420 -7.90 21.96 12.32
CA PRO A 420 -8.77 20.89 12.85
C PRO A 420 -9.04 19.75 11.87
N LEU A 421 -8.67 19.90 10.59
CA LEU A 421 -8.91 18.87 9.58
C LEU A 421 -8.19 17.55 9.91
N PHE A 422 -6.98 17.60 10.50
CA PHE A 422 -6.25 16.38 10.89
C PHE A 422 -7.03 15.55 11.92
N ALA A 423 -7.51 16.17 13.00
CA ALA A 423 -8.32 15.52 14.01
C ALA A 423 -9.68 15.12 13.47
N THR A 424 -10.26 15.91 12.55
CA THR A 424 -11.53 15.56 11.90
C THR A 424 -11.41 14.26 11.09
N ILE A 425 -10.34 14.08 10.31
CA ILE A 425 -10.08 12.84 9.56
C ILE A 425 -9.95 11.65 10.53
N ALA A 426 -9.24 11.83 11.64
CA ALA A 426 -9.03 10.78 12.63
C ALA A 426 -10.31 10.44 13.43
N HIS A 427 -11.15 11.44 13.72
CA HIS A 427 -12.45 11.26 14.35
C HIS A 427 -13.45 10.59 13.40
N ALA A 428 -13.48 10.99 12.13
CA ALA A 428 -14.27 10.32 11.09
C ALA A 428 -13.87 8.85 10.93
N ALA A 429 -12.57 8.55 10.99
CA ALA A 429 -12.10 7.18 11.05
C ALA A 429 -12.73 6.46 12.24
N LEU A 430 -12.65 7.04 13.46
CA LEU A 430 -13.17 6.40 14.68
C LEU A 430 -14.64 6.03 14.54
N ALA A 431 -15.45 6.94 14.00
CA ALA A 431 -16.85 6.68 13.72
C ALA A 431 -17.02 5.51 12.72
N GLU A 432 -16.30 5.51 11.60
CA GLU A 432 -16.41 4.46 10.58
C GLU A 432 -16.03 3.06 11.12
N HIS A 433 -14.98 2.97 11.95
CA HIS A 433 -14.49 1.69 12.44
C HIS A 433 -15.19 1.19 13.71
N SER A 434 -15.73 2.09 14.52
CA SER A 434 -16.53 1.71 15.70
C SER A 434 -17.98 1.40 15.37
N ALA A 435 -18.44 1.74 14.15
CA ALA A 435 -19.76 1.35 13.67
C ALA A 435 -19.92 -0.19 13.59
N ALA A 436 -21.16 -0.67 13.74
CA ALA A 436 -21.49 -2.09 13.88
C ALA A 436 -20.89 -3.01 12.79
N GLY A 437 -20.71 -2.51 11.57
CA GLY A 437 -20.12 -3.26 10.46
C GLY A 437 -18.62 -3.57 10.59
N ARG A 438 -17.88 -2.80 11.40
CA ARG A 438 -16.43 -2.95 11.61
C ARG A 438 -16.01 -3.18 13.06
N ALA A 439 -16.94 -3.03 14.01
CA ALA A 439 -16.69 -3.20 15.43
C ALA A 439 -16.04 -4.56 15.77
N SER A 440 -16.51 -5.67 15.18
CA SER A 440 -15.98 -7.01 15.45
C SER A 440 -14.50 -7.16 15.10
N TRP A 441 -14.08 -6.55 13.99
CA TRP A 441 -12.67 -6.51 13.59
C TRP A 441 -11.85 -5.68 14.60
N MET A 442 -12.35 -4.51 15.01
CA MET A 442 -11.67 -3.64 15.97
C MET A 442 -11.52 -4.33 17.33
N THR A 443 -12.57 -5.03 17.80
CA THR A 443 -12.54 -5.87 18.99
C THR A 443 -11.47 -6.96 18.88
N GLY A 444 -11.42 -7.68 17.76
CA GLY A 444 -10.41 -8.72 17.52
C GLY A 444 -8.98 -8.19 17.51
N SER A 445 -8.73 -7.05 16.87
CA SER A 445 -7.41 -6.41 16.84
C SER A 445 -6.97 -5.89 18.21
N ALA A 446 -7.89 -5.27 18.97
CA ALA A 446 -7.59 -4.84 20.33
C ALA A 446 -7.31 -6.03 21.26
N ALA A 447 -8.08 -7.13 21.14
CA ALA A 447 -7.89 -8.33 21.94
C ALA A 447 -6.57 -9.04 21.61
N ALA A 448 -6.25 -9.22 20.32
CA ALA A 448 -5.02 -9.88 19.88
C ALA A 448 -3.76 -9.07 20.19
N SER A 449 -3.90 -7.80 20.60
CA SER A 449 -2.84 -6.82 20.85
C SER A 449 -1.95 -6.49 19.65
N GLN A 450 -1.95 -7.32 18.61
CA GLN A 450 -1.54 -7.00 17.25
C GLN A 450 -2.37 -5.82 16.78
N TRP A 451 -1.72 -4.65 16.77
CA TRP A 451 -2.32 -3.35 16.47
C TRP A 451 -3.23 -2.73 17.54
N GLY A 452 -3.28 -3.31 18.75
CA GLY A 452 -4.04 -2.77 19.88
C GLY A 452 -3.64 -1.34 20.26
N ASN A 453 -2.37 -0.96 20.04
CA ASN A 453 -1.83 0.37 20.32
C ASN A 453 -2.66 1.51 19.69
N GLY A 454 -3.03 1.37 18.41
CA GLY A 454 -3.83 2.38 17.71
C GLY A 454 -5.21 2.58 18.36
N ILE A 455 -5.82 1.49 18.81
CA ILE A 455 -7.18 1.48 19.36
C ILE A 455 -7.20 1.92 20.82
N LEU A 456 -6.31 1.35 21.64
CA LEU A 456 -6.36 1.47 23.09
C LEU A 456 -5.49 2.60 23.63
N GLN A 457 -4.42 2.97 22.92
CA GLN A 457 -3.50 4.03 23.36
C GLN A 457 -3.67 5.32 22.55
N GLN A 458 -3.76 5.24 21.23
CA GLN A 458 -3.76 6.43 20.38
C GLN A 458 -5.13 7.08 20.20
N ALA A 459 -6.20 6.30 20.05
CA ALA A 459 -7.54 6.86 19.90
C ALA A 459 -7.95 7.76 21.09
N PRO A 460 -7.69 7.41 22.37
CA PRO A 460 -7.98 8.32 23.48
C PRO A 460 -7.20 9.65 23.45
N ARG A 461 -5.95 9.63 22.99
CA ARG A 461 -5.14 10.85 22.79
C ARG A 461 -5.70 11.72 21.67
N MET A 462 -6.12 11.09 20.58
CA MET A 462 -6.82 11.77 19.49
C MET A 462 -8.12 12.43 19.95
N LEU A 463 -8.92 11.71 20.76
CA LEU A 463 -10.17 12.23 21.31
C LEU A 463 -9.93 13.45 22.21
N HIS A 464 -8.85 13.48 22.98
CA HIS A 464 -8.47 14.68 23.74
C HIS A 464 -8.29 15.90 22.82
N ASP A 465 -7.54 15.77 21.73
CA ASP A 465 -7.31 16.86 20.79
C ASP A 465 -8.57 17.24 20.01
N TRP A 466 -9.38 16.25 19.61
CA TRP A 466 -10.68 16.47 18.97
C TRP A 466 -11.62 17.31 19.85
N GLU A 467 -11.77 16.96 21.13
CA GLU A 467 -12.65 17.71 22.04
C GLU A 467 -12.21 19.16 22.25
N ARG A 468 -10.90 19.43 22.17
CA ARG A 468 -10.35 20.78 22.29
C ARG A 468 -10.61 21.65 21.06
N THR A 469 -10.96 21.06 19.91
CA THR A 469 -11.43 21.83 18.76
C THR A 469 -12.78 22.51 19.03
N GLY A 470 -13.58 21.96 19.94
CA GLY A 470 -14.96 22.40 20.21
C GLY A 470 -15.96 22.05 19.10
N LEU A 471 -15.52 21.35 18.05
CA LEU A 471 -16.36 20.96 16.91
C LEU A 471 -17.22 19.75 17.25
N ALA A 472 -18.42 19.72 16.68
CA ALA A 472 -19.30 18.55 16.67
C ALA A 472 -19.59 18.10 15.22
N VAL A 473 -20.07 16.86 15.06
CA VAL A 473 -20.43 16.30 13.75
C VAL A 473 -21.89 15.86 13.79
N ASP A 474 -22.64 16.15 12.73
CA ASP A 474 -23.98 15.60 12.47
C ASP A 474 -23.92 14.77 11.19
N GLU A 475 -24.20 13.48 11.28
CA GLU A 475 -24.11 12.53 10.15
C GLU A 475 -25.06 12.87 9.00
N ARG A 476 -26.09 13.70 9.26
CA ARG A 476 -27.04 14.19 8.24
C ARG A 476 -26.49 15.35 7.40
N VAL A 477 -25.32 15.90 7.75
CA VAL A 477 -24.61 16.88 6.94
C VAL A 477 -23.43 16.21 6.25
N THR A 478 -23.56 15.95 4.96
CA THR A 478 -22.56 15.18 4.19
C THR A 478 -21.82 16.06 3.21
N LEU A 479 -20.54 15.78 3.00
CA LEU A 479 -19.70 16.44 2.00
C LEU A 479 -19.16 15.39 1.02
N THR A 480 -19.65 15.41 -0.22
CA THR A 480 -19.36 14.38 -1.22
C THR A 480 -18.75 14.96 -2.49
N SER A 481 -17.72 14.32 -3.04
CA SER A 481 -17.15 14.73 -4.33
C SER A 481 -18.15 14.50 -5.46
N ALA A 482 -18.28 15.46 -6.38
CA ALA A 482 -19.13 15.32 -7.57
C ALA A 482 -18.59 14.30 -8.59
N SER A 483 -17.34 13.88 -8.46
CA SER A 483 -16.67 12.92 -9.34
C SER A 483 -15.86 11.90 -8.54
N SER A 484 -15.77 10.67 -9.03
CA SER A 484 -15.00 9.59 -8.38
C SER A 484 -13.49 9.84 -8.43
N ALA A 485 -13.00 10.51 -9.47
CA ALA A 485 -11.65 11.02 -9.59
C ALA A 485 -11.63 12.29 -10.46
N VAL A 486 -10.73 13.23 -10.15
CA VAL A 486 -10.51 14.46 -10.93
C VAL A 486 -9.11 14.39 -11.52
N LYS A 487 -9.03 14.43 -12.85
CA LYS A 487 -7.75 14.49 -13.56
C LYS A 487 -7.24 15.93 -13.64
N VAL A 488 -6.09 16.19 -13.04
CA VAL A 488 -5.48 17.51 -12.94
C VAL A 488 -4.27 17.60 -13.89
N PRO A 489 -4.32 18.43 -14.94
CA PRO A 489 -3.17 18.64 -15.80
C PRO A 489 -2.05 19.39 -15.06
N ARG A 490 -0.80 19.20 -15.50
CA ARG A 490 0.34 19.91 -14.90
C ARG A 490 0.40 21.37 -15.34
N GLU A 491 -0.13 21.67 -16.52
CA GLU A 491 -0.02 22.97 -17.19
C GLU A 491 -0.95 24.04 -16.62
N ARG A 492 -2.00 23.66 -15.89
CA ARG A 492 -2.94 24.60 -15.24
C ARG A 492 -3.65 23.95 -14.05
N PRO A 493 -4.24 24.74 -13.14
CA PRO A 493 -5.05 24.20 -12.07
C PRO A 493 -6.31 23.51 -12.62
N GLY A 494 -6.64 22.35 -12.03
CA GLY A 494 -7.93 21.67 -12.17
C GLY A 494 -8.95 22.18 -11.16
N THR A 495 -10.23 21.97 -11.45
CA THR A 495 -11.35 22.36 -10.59
C THR A 495 -11.96 21.11 -9.96
N VAL A 496 -12.08 21.11 -8.64
CA VAL A 496 -12.72 20.05 -7.85
C VAL A 496 -13.98 20.62 -7.22
N LYS A 497 -15.09 19.88 -7.32
CA LYS A 497 -16.38 20.28 -6.77
C LYS A 497 -16.87 19.25 -5.77
N LEU A 498 -17.22 19.71 -4.59
CA LEU A 498 -17.88 18.89 -3.56
C LEU A 498 -19.27 19.45 -3.30
N ARG A 499 -20.24 18.55 -3.17
CA ARG A 499 -21.60 18.87 -2.75
C ARG A 499 -21.71 18.69 -1.24
N LEU A 500 -22.03 19.77 -0.56
CA LEU A 500 -22.47 19.75 0.83
C LEU A 500 -23.99 19.59 0.85
N ALA A 501 -24.51 18.52 1.43
CA ALA A 501 -25.94 18.29 1.61
C ALA A 501 -26.30 18.44 3.10
N ASN A 502 -27.35 19.20 3.39
CA ASN A 502 -27.87 19.42 4.74
C ASN A 502 -29.23 18.73 4.86
N GLU A 503 -29.29 17.56 5.47
CA GLU A 503 -30.54 16.82 5.70
C GLU A 503 -31.12 17.08 7.11
N THR A 504 -30.62 18.12 7.79
CA THR A 504 -31.13 18.52 9.10
C THR A 504 -32.27 19.53 8.98
N ASP A 505 -33.03 19.67 10.05
CA ASP A 505 -34.09 20.68 10.18
C ASP A 505 -33.56 22.09 10.49
N ALA A 506 -32.25 22.23 10.70
CA ALA A 506 -31.59 23.49 10.96
C ALA A 506 -30.86 24.00 9.72
N ALA A 507 -30.88 25.30 9.49
CA ALA A 507 -30.01 25.90 8.49
C ALA A 507 -28.54 25.84 8.94
N ILE A 508 -27.65 25.75 7.96
CA ILE A 508 -26.21 25.89 8.12
C ILE A 508 -25.88 27.37 7.94
N GLU A 509 -25.26 27.95 8.96
CA GLU A 509 -24.84 29.36 8.99
C GLU A 509 -23.31 29.44 9.09
N ASP A 510 -22.73 30.57 8.66
CA ASP A 510 -21.29 30.85 8.77
C ASP A 510 -20.39 29.77 8.14
N LEU A 511 -20.86 29.14 7.06
CA LEU A 511 -20.14 28.05 6.39
C LEU A 511 -18.83 28.56 5.77
N SER A 512 -17.73 27.93 6.19
CA SER A 512 -16.39 28.11 5.65
C SER A 512 -15.79 26.76 5.30
N ALA A 513 -14.77 26.75 4.43
CA ALA A 513 -14.10 25.51 4.07
C ALA A 513 -12.57 25.66 4.03
N SER A 514 -11.88 24.61 4.46
CA SER A 514 -10.42 24.45 4.36
C SER A 514 -10.10 23.11 3.69
N CYS A 515 -8.85 22.94 3.24
CA CYS A 515 -8.41 21.71 2.59
C CYS A 515 -6.98 21.31 2.91
N LEU A 516 -6.72 20.00 2.91
CA LEU A 516 -5.39 19.40 3.01
C LEU A 516 -5.15 18.47 1.85
N ILE A 517 -3.93 18.52 1.34
CA ILE A 517 -3.46 17.71 0.22
C ILE A 517 -1.97 17.40 0.46
N ARG A 518 -1.44 16.41 -0.26
CA ARG A 518 -0.02 16.07 -0.32
C ARG A 518 0.86 17.33 -0.50
N GLY A 519 1.99 17.39 0.18
CA GLY A 519 2.76 18.63 0.39
C GLY A 519 3.32 19.32 -0.87
N ASP A 520 3.53 18.58 -1.95
CA ASP A 520 3.99 19.07 -3.27
C ASP A 520 2.84 19.53 -4.18
N TRP A 521 1.59 19.22 -3.84
CA TRP A 521 0.41 19.75 -4.52
C TRP A 521 -0.02 21.09 -3.90
N GLN A 522 -0.69 21.92 -4.70
CA GLN A 522 -1.36 23.12 -4.21
C GLN A 522 -2.86 22.97 -4.35
N ALA A 523 -3.61 23.25 -3.28
CA ALA A 523 -5.06 23.29 -3.29
C ALA A 523 -5.54 24.53 -2.55
N ARG A 524 -6.58 25.18 -3.07
CA ARG A 524 -7.25 26.33 -2.42
C ARG A 524 -8.75 26.27 -2.63
N VAL A 525 -9.52 26.62 -1.61
CA VAL A 525 -10.96 26.84 -1.74
C VAL A 525 -11.17 28.15 -2.52
N VAL A 526 -11.89 28.08 -3.64
CA VAL A 526 -12.20 29.24 -4.48
C VAL A 526 -13.65 29.71 -4.34
N ARG A 527 -14.55 28.80 -3.93
CA ARG A 527 -15.95 29.13 -3.67
C ARG A 527 -16.48 28.29 -2.52
N CYS A 528 -17.06 28.95 -1.52
CA CYS A 528 -17.80 28.32 -0.44
C CYS A 528 -19.01 29.23 -0.10
N PRO A 529 -20.26 28.79 -0.33
CA PRO A 529 -21.43 29.56 0.08
C PRO A 529 -21.50 29.68 1.60
N PRO A 530 -21.83 30.85 2.17
CA PRO A 530 -21.83 31.03 3.63
C PRO A 530 -23.05 30.44 4.34
N HIS A 531 -24.09 30.05 3.59
CA HIS A 531 -25.35 29.56 4.13
C HIS A 531 -25.94 28.44 3.27
N VAL A 532 -26.52 27.43 3.94
CA VAL A 532 -27.29 26.35 3.30
C VAL A 532 -28.59 26.17 4.07
N ALA A 533 -29.73 26.27 3.39
CA ALA A 533 -31.03 26.07 4.01
C ALA A 533 -31.16 24.65 4.61
N ALA A 534 -32.07 24.49 5.57
CA ALA A 534 -32.52 23.16 6.02
C ALA A 534 -33.01 22.36 4.81
N HIS A 535 -32.68 21.05 4.77
CA HIS A 535 -32.98 20.17 3.63
C HIS A 535 -32.42 20.65 2.28
N GLY A 536 -31.38 21.49 2.32
CA GLY A 536 -30.74 22.12 1.16
C GLY A 536 -29.40 21.50 0.77
N ALA A 537 -28.78 22.05 -0.27
CA ALA A 537 -27.41 21.69 -0.67
C ALA A 537 -26.64 22.88 -1.23
N ALA A 538 -25.31 22.83 -1.13
CA ALA A 538 -24.38 23.81 -1.66
C ALA A 538 -23.21 23.14 -2.37
N GLU A 539 -22.57 23.88 -3.28
CA GLU A 539 -21.34 23.45 -3.97
C GLU A 539 -20.15 24.21 -3.40
N ILE A 540 -19.14 23.47 -2.95
CA ILE A 540 -17.82 23.96 -2.56
C ILE A 540 -16.86 23.66 -3.71
N GLU A 541 -16.14 24.67 -4.17
CA GLU A 541 -15.22 24.56 -5.30
C GLU A 541 -13.78 24.80 -4.85
N LEU A 542 -12.87 23.92 -5.28
CA LEU A 542 -11.44 24.03 -5.07
C LEU A 542 -10.70 24.14 -6.40
N SER A 543 -9.61 24.90 -6.38
CA SER A 543 -8.61 24.94 -7.43
C SER A 543 -7.40 24.14 -6.97
N CYS A 544 -7.05 23.08 -7.71
CA CYS A 544 -5.96 22.16 -7.39
C CYS A 544 -4.93 22.16 -8.52
N GLN A 545 -3.65 22.30 -8.20
CA GLN A 545 -2.54 22.31 -9.14
C GLN A 545 -1.66 21.08 -8.89
N ALA A 546 -1.43 20.30 -9.95
CA ALA A 546 -0.53 19.16 -9.92
C ALA A 546 0.94 19.62 -9.79
N PRO A 547 1.79 18.83 -9.11
CA PRO A 547 3.21 19.13 -8.94
C PRO A 547 3.97 19.05 -10.29
N PRO A 548 5.23 19.52 -10.35
CA PRO A 548 6.14 19.23 -11.46
C PRO A 548 6.45 17.71 -11.54
N PRO A 549 6.95 17.22 -12.69
CA PRO A 549 7.34 15.80 -12.84
C PRO A 549 8.41 15.39 -11.82
N LEU A 550 8.19 14.27 -11.14
CA LEU A 550 9.15 13.65 -10.23
C LEU A 550 9.71 12.38 -10.88
N ALA A 551 11.02 12.16 -10.77
CA ALA A 551 11.67 10.93 -11.22
C ALA A 551 11.51 9.82 -10.18
N GLN A 552 10.28 9.37 -9.95
CA GLN A 552 9.92 8.30 -9.03
C GLN A 552 8.82 7.42 -9.63
N TYR A 553 8.43 6.37 -8.91
CA TYR A 553 7.37 5.45 -9.31
C TYR A 553 6.07 6.20 -9.69
N GLU A 554 5.63 6.00 -10.94
CA GLU A 554 4.58 6.82 -11.58
C GLU A 554 3.22 6.73 -10.87
N LEU A 555 2.77 5.54 -10.48
CA LEU A 555 1.41 5.34 -9.97
C LEU A 555 1.11 6.11 -8.66
N GLN A 556 2.08 6.18 -7.74
CA GLN A 556 1.88 6.92 -6.48
C GLN A 556 2.26 8.39 -6.61
N SER A 557 3.20 8.72 -7.49
CA SER A 557 3.55 10.11 -7.80
C SER A 557 2.38 10.85 -8.46
N ASP A 558 1.56 10.13 -9.22
CA ASP A 558 0.41 10.67 -9.96
C ASP A 558 -0.90 10.76 -9.16
N LEU A 559 -0.94 10.28 -7.91
CA LEU A 559 -2.16 10.27 -7.09
C LEU A 559 -2.04 11.18 -5.86
N ALA A 560 -3.11 11.90 -5.54
CA ALA A 560 -3.30 12.55 -4.25
C ALA A 560 -4.77 12.47 -3.81
N HIS A 561 -5.00 12.56 -2.49
CA HIS A 561 -6.34 12.80 -1.95
C HIS A 561 -6.37 14.21 -1.37
N VAL A 562 -7.31 15.04 -1.86
CA VAL A 562 -7.62 16.31 -1.22
C VAL A 562 -8.73 16.07 -0.21
N HIS A 563 -8.46 16.37 1.05
CA HIS A 563 -9.42 16.36 2.14
C HIS A 563 -9.98 17.77 2.33
N VAL A 564 -11.27 17.87 2.61
CA VAL A 564 -11.98 19.15 2.76
C VAL A 564 -12.75 19.11 4.07
N LEU A 565 -12.59 20.17 4.87
CA LEU A 565 -13.39 20.43 6.06
C LEU A 565 -14.33 21.58 5.75
N ALA A 566 -15.62 21.36 5.92
CA ALA A 566 -16.63 22.40 6.02
C ALA A 566 -16.89 22.68 7.50
N GLN A 567 -16.55 23.89 7.97
CA GLN A 567 -16.87 24.35 9.32
C GLN A 567 -18.07 25.29 9.25
N TYR A 568 -19.05 25.09 10.13
CA TYR A 568 -20.28 25.84 10.11
C TYR A 568 -20.95 25.88 11.48
N ARG A 569 -21.97 26.72 11.63
CA ARG A 569 -22.77 26.82 12.85
C ARG A 569 -24.17 26.26 12.64
N GLN A 570 -24.64 25.50 13.62
CA GLN A 570 -26.05 25.14 13.79
C GLN A 570 -26.52 25.58 15.17
N GLY A 571 -27.35 26.62 15.21
CA GLY A 571 -27.73 27.27 16.47
C GLY A 571 -26.50 27.91 17.15
N LYS A 572 -26.08 27.39 18.31
CA LYS A 572 -24.90 27.85 19.06
C LYS A 572 -23.69 26.92 18.97
N GLN A 573 -23.83 25.78 18.30
CA GLN A 573 -22.80 24.76 18.21
C GLN A 573 -21.98 24.96 16.93
N GLU A 574 -20.65 24.95 17.07
CA GLU A 574 -19.72 24.84 15.95
C GLU A 574 -19.66 23.40 15.48
N MET A 575 -19.77 23.21 14.17
CA MET A 575 -19.95 21.93 13.52
C MET A 575 -18.90 21.72 12.43
N ALA A 576 -18.66 20.46 12.11
CA ALA A 576 -17.75 20.01 11.08
C ALA A 576 -18.43 18.99 10.16
N ALA A 577 -18.23 19.15 8.85
CA ALA A 577 -18.50 18.11 7.86
C ALA A 577 -17.23 17.87 7.04
N TRP A 578 -16.84 16.61 6.90
CA TRP A 578 -15.63 16.21 6.21
C TRP A 578 -15.95 15.45 4.93
N GLY A 579 -15.13 15.68 3.90
CA GLY A 579 -15.19 14.99 2.62
C GLY A 579 -13.82 14.93 1.97
N TYR A 580 -13.73 14.20 0.85
CA TYR A 580 -12.50 14.10 0.09
C TYR A 580 -12.78 13.97 -1.41
N ALA A 581 -11.77 14.25 -2.23
CA ALA A 581 -11.76 13.92 -3.65
C ALA A 581 -10.44 13.28 -4.05
N ARG A 582 -10.50 12.27 -4.93
CA ARG A 582 -9.33 11.64 -5.53
C ARG A 582 -8.83 12.50 -6.69
N LEU A 583 -7.54 12.80 -6.68
CA LEU A 583 -6.87 13.59 -7.71
C LEU A 583 -5.84 12.73 -8.42
N GLU A 584 -5.91 12.71 -9.75
CA GLU A 584 -4.95 12.02 -10.59
C GLU A 584 -4.25 13.02 -11.48
N ILE A 585 -2.93 12.95 -11.61
CA ILE A 585 -2.21 13.75 -12.59
C ILE A 585 -2.67 13.29 -13.97
N ALA A 586 -3.12 14.23 -14.79
CA ALA A 586 -3.53 13.90 -16.15
C ALA A 586 -2.30 13.41 -16.93
N LYS A 587 -2.40 12.20 -17.49
CA LYS A 587 -1.40 11.66 -18.42
C LYS A 587 -1.23 12.59 -19.63
N PRO A 588 -0.12 12.51 -20.38
CA PRO A 588 0.00 13.20 -21.67
C PRO A 588 -1.17 12.89 -22.61
N LEU A 589 -1.40 13.74 -23.63
CA LEU A 589 -2.42 13.49 -24.64
C LEU A 589 -2.16 12.14 -25.31
N GLU A 590 -3.16 11.25 -25.30
CA GLU A 590 -3.08 9.96 -25.97
C GLU A 590 -3.45 10.15 -27.44
N VAL A 591 -2.60 9.65 -28.34
CA VAL A 591 -2.79 9.81 -29.78
C VAL A 591 -2.72 8.47 -30.50
N THR A 592 -3.87 7.97 -30.92
CA THR A 592 -3.98 6.81 -31.80
C THR A 592 -3.72 7.23 -33.24
N ARG A 593 -2.82 6.54 -33.94
CA ARG A 593 -2.43 6.83 -35.33
C ARG A 593 -1.85 5.57 -36.00
N PRO A 594 -1.82 5.49 -37.35
CA PRO A 594 -1.04 4.50 -38.07
C PRO A 594 0.44 4.49 -37.68
N GLU A 595 1.07 3.31 -37.65
CA GLU A 595 2.51 3.18 -37.36
C GLU A 595 3.38 3.82 -38.44
N SER A 596 2.90 3.91 -39.69
CA SER A 596 3.60 4.60 -40.79
C SER A 596 2.63 5.07 -41.87
N VAL A 597 3.10 5.92 -42.79
CA VAL A 597 2.32 6.37 -43.94
C VAL A 597 3.08 6.13 -45.25
N ALA A 598 2.41 5.47 -46.20
CA ALA A 598 2.92 5.26 -47.55
C ALA A 598 2.36 6.31 -48.53
N LEU A 599 3.25 6.98 -49.28
CA LEU A 599 2.94 7.97 -50.31
C LEU A 599 3.42 7.51 -51.68
N LYS A 600 2.66 7.90 -52.71
CA LYS A 600 3.02 7.71 -54.11
C LYS A 600 3.18 9.05 -54.81
N PRO A 601 4.24 9.28 -55.61
CA PRO A 601 4.41 10.52 -56.35
C PRO A 601 3.17 10.88 -57.17
N GLY A 602 2.68 12.11 -56.97
CA GLY A 602 1.48 12.63 -57.64
C GLY A 602 0.15 12.20 -57.04
N ALA A 603 0.13 11.38 -55.98
CA ALA A 603 -1.07 10.96 -55.27
C ALA A 603 -1.19 11.65 -53.90
N GLN A 604 -2.42 11.95 -53.50
CA GLN A 604 -2.74 12.44 -52.17
C GLN A 604 -3.06 11.26 -51.25
N SER A 605 -2.48 11.26 -50.05
CA SER A 605 -2.82 10.35 -48.96
C SER A 605 -3.33 11.15 -47.76
N ARG A 606 -3.78 10.47 -46.71
CA ARG A 606 -4.24 11.10 -45.48
C ARG A 606 -3.77 10.31 -44.27
N LEU A 607 -3.26 11.01 -43.26
CA LEU A 607 -3.00 10.47 -41.93
C LEU A 607 -4.24 10.73 -41.07
N GLU A 608 -4.87 9.65 -40.62
CA GLU A 608 -5.97 9.72 -39.66
C GLU A 608 -5.42 9.49 -38.25
N LEU A 609 -5.81 10.34 -37.31
CA LEU A 609 -5.39 10.23 -35.92
C LEU A 609 -6.55 10.58 -34.99
N THR A 610 -6.60 9.92 -33.85
CA THR A 610 -7.54 10.21 -32.77
C THR A 610 -6.78 10.74 -31.58
N VAL A 611 -7.05 11.96 -31.18
CA VAL A 611 -6.49 12.58 -29.96
C VAL A 611 -7.49 12.40 -28.83
N THR A 612 -7.10 11.68 -27.79
CA THR A 612 -7.83 11.56 -26.53
C THR A 612 -7.20 12.51 -25.52
N ASP A 613 -7.97 13.52 -25.12
CA ASP A 613 -7.52 14.47 -24.10
C ASP A 613 -7.63 13.82 -22.72
N GLY A 614 -8.79 13.24 -22.41
CA GLY A 614 -9.02 12.56 -21.15
C GLY A 614 -9.21 13.48 -19.94
N VAL A 615 -9.19 14.81 -20.12
CA VAL A 615 -9.56 15.83 -19.11
C VAL A 615 -10.74 16.66 -19.61
N GLU A 616 -10.63 17.21 -20.82
CA GLU A 616 -11.66 18.05 -21.44
C GLU A 616 -12.74 17.20 -22.10
N ALA A 617 -14.01 17.38 -21.72
CA ALA A 617 -15.13 16.69 -22.36
C ALA A 617 -15.28 17.07 -23.86
N LYS A 618 -14.85 18.29 -24.24
CA LYS A 618 -14.86 18.77 -25.63
C LYS A 618 -13.47 19.32 -25.99
N PRO A 619 -12.53 18.46 -26.41
CA PRO A 619 -11.15 18.86 -26.63
C PRO A 619 -11.03 19.83 -27.81
N LYS A 620 -10.30 20.93 -27.61
CA LYS A 620 -9.97 21.92 -28.66
C LYS A 620 -8.61 21.59 -29.26
N VAL A 621 -8.60 20.67 -30.21
CA VAL A 621 -7.36 20.14 -30.77
C VAL A 621 -6.79 21.07 -31.84
N ALA A 622 -5.50 21.34 -31.77
CA ALA A 622 -4.73 21.99 -32.83
C ALA A 622 -3.49 21.16 -33.12
N ILE A 623 -3.20 20.93 -34.40
CA ILE A 623 -2.05 20.13 -34.82
C ILE A 623 -1.23 20.96 -35.79
N SER A 624 0.09 20.93 -35.64
CA SER A 624 1.01 21.35 -36.67
C SER A 624 1.91 20.16 -37.02
N ALA A 625 2.19 20.01 -38.31
CA ALA A 625 2.91 18.86 -38.81
C ALA A 625 3.98 19.32 -39.79
N LYS A 626 5.17 18.74 -39.67
CA LYS A 626 6.33 19.07 -40.50
C LYS A 626 7.09 17.81 -40.88
N THR A 627 7.67 17.81 -42.06
CA THR A 627 8.54 16.73 -42.53
C THR A 627 9.70 17.32 -43.31
N GLU A 628 10.87 16.68 -43.20
CA GLU A 628 12.07 17.04 -43.96
C GLU A 628 12.17 16.27 -45.29
N LEU A 629 11.17 15.44 -45.62
CA LEU A 629 11.14 14.64 -46.85
C LEU A 629 11.04 15.53 -48.10
N PRO A 630 12.04 15.48 -49.01
CA PRO A 630 12.02 16.28 -50.23
C PRO A 630 10.80 15.97 -51.12
N GLY A 631 10.06 17.00 -51.50
CA GLY A 631 8.90 16.86 -52.39
C GLY A 631 7.62 16.36 -51.72
N VAL A 632 7.58 16.25 -50.39
CA VAL A 632 6.35 15.97 -49.62
C VAL A 632 5.85 17.26 -48.98
N SER A 633 4.57 17.59 -49.18
CA SER A 633 3.90 18.68 -48.50
C SER A 633 2.76 18.18 -47.59
N VAL A 634 2.59 18.90 -46.50
CA VAL A 634 1.51 18.67 -45.53
C VAL A 634 0.39 19.66 -45.83
N GLY A 635 -0.83 19.18 -46.03
CA GLY A 635 -2.00 20.03 -46.24
C GLY A 635 -2.62 20.52 -44.92
N ASP A 636 -3.71 21.29 -45.03
CA ASP A 636 -4.41 21.81 -43.85
C ASP A 636 -5.03 20.68 -43.02
N VAL A 637 -4.76 20.72 -41.72
CA VAL A 637 -5.31 19.80 -40.72
C VAL A 637 -6.83 19.97 -40.67
N ARG A 638 -7.59 18.87 -40.77
CA ARG A 638 -9.06 18.87 -40.66
C ARG A 638 -9.50 18.06 -39.45
N ILE A 639 -10.24 18.68 -38.54
CA ILE A 639 -10.90 17.98 -37.44
C ILE A 639 -12.22 17.42 -37.97
N VAL A 640 -12.36 16.11 -37.96
CA VAL A 640 -13.49 15.38 -38.58
C VAL A 640 -14.67 15.26 -37.61
N SER A 641 -14.38 15.01 -36.32
CA SER A 641 -15.38 14.96 -35.26
C SER A 641 -14.73 15.22 -33.90
N ALA A 642 -15.46 15.84 -32.99
CA ALA A 642 -15.09 15.97 -31.59
C ALA A 642 -16.20 15.28 -30.76
N GLY A 643 -15.90 14.10 -30.23
CA GLY A 643 -16.76 13.36 -29.31
C GLY A 643 -16.43 13.68 -27.85
N GLU A 644 -17.06 12.97 -26.91
CA GLU A 644 -16.74 13.08 -25.47
C GLU A 644 -15.26 12.72 -25.22
N GLY A 645 -14.44 13.73 -24.93
CA GLY A 645 -13.03 13.55 -24.57
C GLY A 645 -12.07 13.23 -25.71
N ARG A 646 -12.55 13.14 -26.96
CA ARG A 646 -11.76 12.71 -28.12
C ARG A 646 -12.02 13.57 -29.35
N ALA A 647 -10.99 13.76 -30.18
CA ALA A 647 -11.13 14.37 -31.50
C ALA A 647 -10.47 13.51 -32.58
N SER A 648 -11.22 13.20 -33.63
CA SER A 648 -10.68 12.58 -34.84
C SER A 648 -10.20 13.66 -35.78
N VAL A 649 -8.97 13.52 -36.25
CA VAL A 649 -8.28 14.49 -37.10
C VAL A 649 -7.74 13.79 -38.33
N THR A 650 -7.84 14.45 -39.47
CA THR A 650 -7.29 14.01 -40.74
C THR A 650 -6.29 15.03 -41.23
N LEU A 651 -5.10 14.55 -41.57
CA LEU A 651 -4.00 15.34 -42.10
C LEU A 651 -3.69 14.91 -43.53
N PRO A 652 -4.02 15.72 -44.55
CA PRO A 652 -3.65 15.44 -45.93
C PRO A 652 -2.13 15.48 -46.13
N LEU A 653 -1.60 14.52 -46.88
CA LEU A 653 -0.19 14.46 -47.26
C LEU A 653 -0.09 14.30 -48.78
N LEU A 654 0.74 15.11 -49.43
CA LEU A 654 0.92 15.10 -50.88
C LEU A 654 2.39 14.90 -51.23
N ALA A 655 2.70 13.89 -52.05
CA ALA A 655 3.99 13.77 -52.69
C ALA A 655 3.93 14.39 -54.10
N ALA A 656 4.82 15.33 -54.41
CA ALA A 656 4.93 15.93 -55.74
C ALA A 656 5.16 14.85 -56.81
N LYS A 657 4.72 15.11 -58.06
CA LYS A 657 4.84 14.15 -59.17
C LYS A 657 6.28 13.67 -59.41
N ASN A 658 7.26 14.50 -59.11
CA ASN A 658 8.70 14.25 -59.26
C ASN A 658 9.40 13.92 -57.92
N ALA A 659 8.65 13.65 -56.85
CA ALA A 659 9.24 13.30 -55.56
C ALA A 659 10.07 12.00 -55.68
N PRO A 660 11.35 12.00 -55.26
CA PRO A 660 12.18 10.81 -55.32
C PRO A 660 11.72 9.77 -54.28
N PRO A 661 11.97 8.47 -54.49
CA PRO A 661 11.79 7.48 -53.45
C PRO A 661 12.65 7.83 -52.23
N ALA A 662 12.01 7.98 -51.07
CA ALA A 662 12.67 8.41 -49.84
C ALA A 662 11.91 7.92 -48.60
N THR A 663 12.63 7.75 -47.51
CA THR A 663 12.08 7.46 -46.17
C THR A 663 12.44 8.61 -45.25
N GLY A 664 11.50 9.03 -44.41
CA GLY A 664 11.74 10.05 -43.40
C GLY A 664 10.65 10.05 -42.34
N VAL A 665 10.55 11.15 -41.61
CA VAL A 665 9.66 11.27 -40.46
C VAL A 665 8.75 12.48 -40.64
N LEU A 666 7.49 12.32 -40.23
CA LEU A 666 6.53 13.39 -40.02
C LEU A 666 6.43 13.65 -38.52
N THR A 667 6.90 14.82 -38.10
CA THR A 667 6.79 15.28 -36.72
C THR A 667 5.46 16.00 -36.54
N LEU A 668 4.64 15.53 -35.62
CA LEU A 668 3.35 16.14 -35.25
C LEU A 668 3.48 16.81 -33.88
N ASP A 669 3.20 18.09 -33.81
CA ASP A 669 3.00 18.85 -32.58
C ASP A 669 1.49 19.02 -32.37
N ILE A 670 0.98 18.36 -31.33
CA ILE A 670 -0.46 18.24 -31.05
C ILE A 670 -0.76 18.96 -29.75
N ARG A 671 -1.77 19.83 -29.77
CA ARG A 671 -2.24 20.59 -28.62
C ARG A 671 -3.71 20.36 -28.38
N SER A 672 -4.11 20.35 -27.11
CA SER A 672 -5.51 20.46 -26.68
C SER A 672 -5.58 21.45 -25.53
N GLY A 673 -6.04 22.67 -25.83
CA GLY A 673 -5.90 23.80 -24.90
C GLY A 673 -4.44 24.03 -24.50
N PRO A 674 -4.10 24.04 -23.20
CA PRO A 674 -2.72 24.22 -22.72
C PRO A 674 -1.87 22.95 -22.80
N ARG A 675 -2.47 21.77 -23.01
CA ARG A 675 -1.76 20.48 -23.04
C ARG A 675 -1.14 20.25 -24.40
N ARG A 676 0.04 19.63 -24.43
CA ARG A 676 0.80 19.38 -25.65
C ARG A 676 1.45 18.01 -25.63
N THR A 677 1.54 17.39 -26.80
CA THR A 677 2.40 16.23 -27.04
C THR A 677 3.07 16.38 -28.40
N THR A 678 4.27 15.84 -28.54
CA THR A 678 4.98 15.74 -29.82
C THR A 678 5.18 14.27 -30.13
N LEU A 679 4.92 13.88 -31.36
CA LEU A 679 5.14 12.52 -31.80
C LEU A 679 5.71 12.49 -33.21
N GLU A 680 6.34 11.37 -33.53
CA GLU A 680 6.91 11.10 -34.84
C GLU A 680 6.16 9.94 -35.49
N THR A 681 5.87 10.09 -36.78
CA THR A 681 5.28 9.04 -37.62
C THR A 681 6.18 8.85 -38.85
N PRO A 682 6.72 7.65 -39.07
CA PRO A 682 7.43 7.31 -40.30
C PRO A 682 6.61 7.56 -41.56
N VAL A 683 7.23 8.18 -42.57
CA VAL A 683 6.63 8.42 -43.89
C VAL A 683 7.56 7.92 -44.98
N LYS A 684 7.00 7.22 -45.98
CA LYS A 684 7.78 6.70 -47.10
C LYS A 684 7.14 7.09 -48.43
N VAL A 685 7.95 7.60 -49.36
CA VAL A 685 7.55 7.87 -50.75
C VAL A 685 8.09 6.75 -51.64
N GLY A 686 7.21 6.14 -52.43
CA GLY A 686 7.54 5.03 -53.31
C GLY A 686 6.67 5.05 -54.56
N ARG A 687 7.17 4.46 -55.65
CA ARG A 687 6.42 4.33 -56.90
C ARG A 687 5.26 3.33 -56.78
N PHE A 688 5.30 2.48 -55.75
CA PHE A 688 4.33 1.44 -55.44
C PHE A 688 4.01 1.44 -53.94
N ARG A 689 2.74 1.45 -53.54
CA ARG A 689 2.31 1.37 -52.13
C ARG A 689 1.83 -0.02 -51.80
N ALA A 690 2.29 -0.56 -50.69
CA ALA A 690 1.85 -1.85 -50.19
C ALA A 690 1.52 -1.79 -48.70
N ALA A 691 0.51 -2.54 -48.26
CA ALA A 691 0.31 -2.84 -46.85
C ALA A 691 1.01 -4.17 -46.51
N LEU A 692 1.68 -4.25 -45.37
CA LEU A 692 2.12 -5.52 -44.77
C LEU A 692 1.34 -5.75 -43.49
N ILE A 693 0.57 -6.83 -43.49
CA ILE A 693 -0.23 -7.28 -42.36
C ILE A 693 0.49 -8.43 -41.68
N GLU A 694 0.81 -8.27 -40.39
CA GLU A 694 1.58 -9.26 -39.62
C GLU A 694 1.32 -9.11 -38.12
N SER A 695 1.61 -10.16 -37.35
CA SER A 695 1.48 -10.22 -35.90
C SER A 695 2.37 -9.18 -35.21
N ASP A 696 1.82 -8.55 -34.18
CA ASP A 696 2.50 -7.62 -33.27
C ASP A 696 2.93 -8.28 -31.95
N ALA A 697 2.78 -9.61 -31.81
CA ALA A 697 3.09 -10.34 -30.58
C ALA A 697 4.60 -10.44 -30.26
N SER A 698 5.51 -10.35 -31.25
CA SER A 698 6.95 -10.24 -31.00
C SER A 698 7.70 -9.55 -32.16
N ALA A 699 8.80 -8.84 -31.83
CA ALA A 699 9.62 -8.14 -32.82
C ALA A 699 10.32 -9.08 -33.81
N GLU A 700 10.44 -10.37 -33.46
CA GLU A 700 11.10 -11.43 -34.23
C GLU A 700 10.38 -11.75 -35.54
N TRP A 701 9.14 -11.28 -35.74
CA TRP A 701 8.41 -11.49 -36.98
C TRP A 701 8.56 -10.32 -37.98
N ARG A 702 9.14 -9.17 -37.57
CA ARG A 702 9.19 -7.96 -38.41
C ARG A 702 10.26 -7.96 -39.53
N TYR A 703 10.88 -9.10 -39.84
CA TYR A 703 11.90 -9.19 -40.89
C TYR A 703 11.41 -8.82 -42.30
N PRO A 704 10.22 -9.27 -42.77
CA PRO A 704 9.70 -8.87 -44.07
C PRO A 704 9.46 -7.37 -44.17
N PHE A 705 8.97 -6.76 -43.08
CA PHE A 705 8.82 -5.31 -42.99
C PHE A 705 10.17 -4.61 -43.15
N GLN A 706 11.19 -5.01 -42.39
CA GLN A 706 12.52 -4.39 -42.46
C GLN A 706 13.15 -4.50 -43.86
N ALA A 707 13.04 -5.67 -44.49
CA ALA A 707 13.58 -5.91 -45.84
C ALA A 707 12.89 -5.03 -46.90
N LEU A 708 11.55 -4.99 -46.91
CA LEU A 708 10.79 -4.18 -47.86
C LEU A 708 10.87 -2.68 -47.54
N HIS A 709 11.02 -2.33 -46.26
CA HIS A 709 11.23 -0.96 -45.82
C HIS A 709 12.56 -0.39 -46.32
N ALA A 710 13.61 -1.21 -46.47
CA ALA A 710 14.87 -0.79 -47.05
C ALA A 710 14.82 -0.64 -48.58
N TYR A 711 13.86 -1.26 -49.28
CA TYR A 711 13.85 -1.26 -50.74
C TYR A 711 13.42 0.10 -51.33
N PRO A 712 14.22 0.71 -52.23
CA PRO A 712 13.85 1.95 -52.90
C PRO A 712 12.66 1.74 -53.85
N GLY A 713 11.63 2.58 -53.73
CA GLY A 713 10.49 2.58 -54.66
C GLY A 713 9.25 1.82 -54.20
N ILE A 714 9.31 1.06 -53.10
CA ILE A 714 8.14 0.47 -52.44
C ILE A 714 7.84 1.25 -51.16
N ALA A 715 6.73 1.98 -51.10
CA ALA A 715 6.23 2.59 -49.88
C ALA A 715 5.37 1.57 -49.13
N ILE A 716 5.98 0.91 -48.13
CA ILE A 716 5.31 -0.11 -47.33
C ILE A 716 4.74 0.47 -46.03
N GLU A 717 3.45 0.22 -45.78
CA GLU A 717 2.75 0.54 -44.55
C GLU A 717 2.60 -0.74 -43.71
N TYR A 718 3.01 -0.70 -42.45
CA TYR A 718 2.85 -1.85 -41.54
C TYR A 718 1.50 -1.75 -40.82
N LEU A 719 0.74 -2.84 -40.87
CA LEU A 719 -0.57 -2.98 -40.24
C LEU A 719 -0.51 -4.12 -39.23
N PRO A 720 -0.40 -3.81 -37.92
CA PRO A 720 -0.38 -4.83 -36.89
C PRO A 720 -1.71 -5.58 -36.82
N ALA A 721 -1.65 -6.91 -36.70
CA ALA A 721 -2.81 -7.79 -36.70
C ALA A 721 -3.85 -7.41 -35.64
N SER A 722 -3.40 -6.99 -34.44
CA SER A 722 -4.28 -6.56 -33.34
C SER A 722 -5.18 -5.36 -33.67
N GLN A 723 -4.84 -4.56 -34.69
CA GLN A 723 -5.56 -3.34 -35.05
C GLN A 723 -6.45 -3.47 -36.29
N LEU A 724 -6.41 -4.60 -37.01
CA LEU A 724 -7.06 -4.74 -38.33
C LEU A 724 -8.56 -4.47 -38.29
N LYS A 725 -9.27 -4.93 -37.26
CA LYS A 725 -10.72 -4.70 -37.09
C LYS A 725 -11.11 -3.23 -37.04
N VAL A 726 -10.15 -2.34 -36.73
CA VAL A 726 -10.37 -0.89 -36.66
C VAL A 726 -9.74 -0.18 -37.87
N SER A 727 -8.56 -0.61 -38.33
CA SER A 727 -7.73 0.15 -39.28
C SER A 727 -7.81 -0.32 -40.73
N PHE A 728 -8.27 -1.56 -40.99
CA PHE A 728 -8.36 -2.12 -42.33
C PHE A 728 -9.70 -1.81 -43.00
N PRO A 729 -9.74 -1.38 -44.27
CA PRO A 729 -11.00 -0.98 -44.93
C PRO A 729 -12.00 -2.13 -45.11
N ASP A 730 -13.29 -1.82 -44.92
CA ASP A 730 -14.41 -2.76 -45.12
C ASP A 730 -14.92 -2.81 -46.59
N ALA A 731 -14.26 -2.12 -47.52
CA ALA A 731 -14.62 -2.06 -48.94
C ALA A 731 -13.37 -2.03 -49.85
N ALA A 732 -13.46 -2.65 -51.02
CA ALA A 732 -12.36 -2.79 -51.97
C ALA A 732 -11.80 -1.44 -52.44
N GLU A 733 -12.67 -0.47 -52.67
CA GLU A 733 -12.32 0.89 -53.05
C GLU A 733 -11.50 1.58 -51.96
N GLY A 734 -11.79 1.28 -50.69
CA GLY A 734 -11.04 1.79 -49.54
C GLY A 734 -9.63 1.21 -49.47
N ILE A 735 -9.45 -0.06 -49.85
CA ILE A 735 -8.12 -0.70 -49.97
C ILE A 735 -7.35 -0.09 -51.14
N ALA A 736 -7.96 -0.01 -52.33
CA ALA A 736 -7.35 0.53 -53.54
C ALA A 736 -6.96 2.02 -53.43
N ALA A 737 -7.71 2.80 -52.64
CA ALA A 737 -7.35 4.18 -52.35
C ALA A 737 -6.00 4.29 -51.61
N ARG A 738 -5.68 3.31 -50.76
CA ARG A 738 -4.49 3.34 -49.89
C ARG A 738 -3.31 2.57 -50.48
N TRP A 739 -3.54 1.42 -51.10
CA TRP A 739 -2.48 0.51 -51.52
C TRP A 739 -2.74 -0.09 -52.91
N GLU A 740 -1.65 -0.35 -53.65
CA GLU A 740 -1.69 -1.13 -54.89
C GLU A 740 -1.52 -2.63 -54.63
N ALA A 741 -0.96 -3.02 -53.47
CA ALA A 741 -0.96 -4.41 -53.02
C ALA A 741 -1.10 -4.56 -51.50
N VAL A 742 -1.59 -5.72 -51.09
CA VAL A 742 -1.60 -6.17 -49.70
C VAL A 742 -0.68 -7.38 -49.57
N ILE A 743 0.16 -7.38 -48.54
CA ILE A 743 1.03 -8.48 -48.17
C ILE A 743 0.49 -9.02 -46.86
N LEU A 744 -0.01 -10.25 -46.86
CA LEU A 744 -0.59 -10.90 -45.70
C LEU A 744 0.38 -11.97 -45.19
N ALA A 745 1.04 -11.67 -44.07
CA ALA A 745 1.90 -12.60 -43.36
C ALA A 745 1.14 -13.26 -42.20
N GLU A 746 1.87 -13.83 -41.24
CA GLU A 746 1.30 -14.48 -40.05
C GLU A 746 0.65 -13.44 -39.13
N THR A 747 -0.65 -13.58 -38.85
CA THR A 747 -1.42 -12.66 -38.00
C THR A 747 -1.61 -13.18 -36.57
N GLY A 748 -1.16 -14.39 -36.24
CA GLY A 748 -1.29 -15.01 -34.92
C GLY A 748 -2.69 -15.56 -34.61
N GLU A 749 -3.74 -14.89 -35.05
CA GLU A 749 -5.14 -15.36 -34.99
C GLU A 749 -5.66 -15.89 -36.36
N GLY A 750 -4.84 -15.87 -37.41
CA GLY A 750 -5.26 -16.22 -38.75
C GLY A 750 -6.36 -15.28 -39.27
N ALA A 751 -7.35 -15.83 -39.96
CA ALA A 751 -8.49 -15.10 -40.51
C ALA A 751 -9.31 -14.36 -39.44
N ALA A 752 -9.31 -14.81 -38.18
CA ALA A 752 -10.06 -14.20 -37.08
C ALA A 752 -9.54 -12.81 -36.65
N ALA A 753 -8.33 -12.45 -37.10
CA ALA A 753 -7.80 -11.10 -36.95
C ALA A 753 -8.62 -10.06 -37.73
N PHE A 754 -9.33 -10.47 -38.79
CA PHE A 754 -10.17 -9.61 -39.61
C PHE A 754 -11.66 -9.71 -39.21
N ALA A 755 -12.41 -8.65 -39.49
CA ALA A 755 -13.86 -8.75 -39.57
C ALA A 755 -14.26 -9.48 -40.87
N PRO A 756 -15.37 -10.25 -40.91
CA PRO A 756 -15.78 -10.98 -42.12
C PRO A 756 -15.92 -10.11 -43.38
N LYS A 757 -16.40 -8.86 -43.22
CA LYS A 757 -16.52 -7.89 -44.32
C LYS A 757 -15.18 -7.47 -44.90
N GLN A 758 -14.12 -7.40 -44.09
CA GLN A 758 -12.77 -7.01 -44.52
C GLN A 758 -12.14 -8.05 -45.43
N LEU A 759 -12.33 -9.34 -45.15
CA LEU A 759 -11.83 -10.42 -46.02
C LEU A 759 -12.59 -10.47 -47.35
N ALA A 760 -13.90 -10.18 -47.32
CA ALA A 760 -14.68 -10.03 -48.55
C ALA A 760 -14.20 -8.83 -49.38
N ALA A 761 -13.93 -7.69 -48.74
CA ALA A 761 -13.38 -6.50 -49.38
C ALA A 761 -11.99 -6.74 -49.98
N LEU A 762 -11.12 -7.47 -49.28
CA LEU A 762 -9.81 -7.86 -49.79
C LEU A 762 -9.92 -8.78 -51.02
N ALA A 763 -10.83 -9.75 -50.99
CA ALA A 763 -11.08 -10.61 -52.15
C ALA A 763 -11.59 -9.84 -53.37
N GLU A 764 -12.48 -8.89 -53.15
CA GLU A 764 -13.00 -8.02 -54.21
C GLU A 764 -11.91 -7.08 -54.76
N PHE A 765 -11.08 -6.50 -53.91
CA PHE A 765 -9.92 -5.70 -54.31
C PHE A 765 -8.98 -6.46 -55.25
N VAL A 766 -8.69 -7.73 -54.97
CA VAL A 766 -7.85 -8.57 -55.83
C VAL A 766 -8.53 -8.87 -57.16
N LYS A 767 -9.84 -9.16 -57.17
CA LYS A 767 -10.61 -9.37 -58.40
C LYS A 767 -10.63 -8.14 -59.30
N GLN A 768 -10.58 -6.94 -58.70
CA GLN A 768 -10.49 -5.67 -59.41
C GLN A 768 -9.07 -5.32 -59.89
N GLY A 769 -8.09 -6.22 -59.72
CA GLY A 769 -6.72 -6.07 -60.20
C GLY A 769 -5.72 -5.59 -59.14
N GLY A 770 -6.12 -5.51 -57.87
CA GLY A 770 -5.22 -5.27 -56.74
C GLY A 770 -4.27 -6.45 -56.50
N GLY A 771 -3.03 -6.16 -56.09
CA GLY A 771 -2.06 -7.21 -55.77
C GLY A 771 -2.31 -7.83 -54.39
N LEU A 772 -2.21 -9.16 -54.29
CA LEU A 772 -2.12 -9.85 -53.00
C LEU A 772 -0.90 -10.78 -53.00
N MET A 773 -0.07 -10.63 -51.98
CA MET A 773 1.01 -11.56 -51.66
C MET A 773 0.74 -12.17 -50.29
N THR A 774 0.85 -13.49 -50.16
CA THR A 774 0.77 -14.16 -48.85
C THR A 774 2.12 -14.74 -48.48
N ILE A 775 2.54 -14.53 -47.23
CA ILE A 775 3.75 -15.13 -46.67
C ILE A 775 3.32 -16.25 -45.73
N GLY A 776 3.91 -17.44 -45.88
CA GLY A 776 3.57 -18.61 -45.07
C GLY A 776 3.88 -18.44 -43.58
N GLY A 777 3.22 -19.24 -42.74
CA GLY A 777 3.28 -19.19 -41.28
C GLY A 777 2.52 -20.37 -40.66
N MET A 778 2.53 -20.52 -39.34
CA MET A 778 1.87 -21.64 -38.65
C MET A 778 0.34 -21.57 -38.71
N LYS A 779 -0.22 -20.35 -38.73
CA LYS A 779 -1.64 -20.03 -38.83
C LYS A 779 -1.95 -19.17 -40.06
N CYS A 780 -1.15 -19.32 -41.13
CA CYS A 780 -1.53 -18.88 -42.48
C CYS A 780 -2.37 -19.96 -43.18
N TYR A 781 -3.11 -19.59 -44.23
CA TYR A 781 -3.90 -20.50 -45.06
C TYR A 781 -4.90 -21.37 -44.26
N THR A 782 -4.89 -22.70 -44.41
CA THR A 782 -5.91 -23.60 -43.83
C THR A 782 -5.87 -23.66 -42.30
N PRO A 783 -4.71 -23.83 -41.63
CA PRO A 783 -4.61 -23.71 -40.17
C PRO A 783 -5.03 -22.33 -39.64
N GLY A 784 -4.92 -21.30 -40.47
CA GLY A 784 -5.40 -19.95 -40.20
C GLY A 784 -6.89 -19.74 -40.38
N GLY A 785 -7.63 -20.74 -40.85
CA GLY A 785 -9.06 -20.63 -41.14
C GLY A 785 -9.40 -19.89 -42.45
N TYR A 786 -8.41 -19.54 -43.28
CA TYR A 786 -8.66 -18.81 -44.54
C TYR A 786 -9.39 -19.64 -45.60
N ALA A 787 -9.39 -20.97 -45.48
CA ALA A 787 -10.16 -21.88 -46.32
C ALA A 787 -11.68 -21.64 -46.23
N GLU A 788 -12.16 -21.11 -45.10
CA GLU A 788 -13.57 -20.80 -44.85
C GLU A 788 -13.93 -19.34 -45.18
N THR A 789 -13.09 -18.67 -45.95
CA THR A 789 -13.22 -17.24 -46.26
C THR A 789 -13.16 -17.01 -47.78
N PRO A 790 -13.59 -15.82 -48.27
CA PRO A 790 -13.46 -15.47 -49.68
C PRO A 790 -12.02 -15.51 -50.23
N LEU A 791 -10.99 -15.54 -49.36
CA LEU A 791 -9.61 -15.69 -49.80
C LEU A 791 -9.33 -17.07 -50.44
N LYS A 792 -10.12 -18.10 -50.09
CA LYS A 792 -10.02 -19.43 -50.71
C LYS A 792 -10.14 -19.37 -52.22
N ASP A 793 -10.94 -18.46 -52.77
CA ASP A 793 -11.17 -18.39 -54.22
C ASP A 793 -10.05 -17.64 -54.96
N ILE A 794 -9.49 -16.61 -54.35
CA ILE A 794 -8.52 -15.71 -54.99
C ILE A 794 -7.06 -16.12 -54.81
N LEU A 795 -6.72 -16.93 -53.80
CA LEU A 795 -5.35 -17.40 -53.61
C LEU A 795 -4.95 -18.38 -54.73
N PRO A 796 -3.69 -18.36 -55.20
CA PRO A 796 -3.20 -19.22 -56.29
C PRO A 796 -2.99 -20.69 -55.88
N VAL A 797 -3.28 -21.03 -54.62
CA VAL A 797 -3.13 -22.36 -54.03
C VAL A 797 -4.50 -22.89 -53.58
N ASP A 798 -4.68 -24.20 -53.65
CA ASP A 798 -5.81 -24.91 -53.07
C ASP A 798 -5.59 -25.11 -51.56
N LEU A 799 -6.62 -24.74 -50.79
CA LEU A 799 -6.64 -24.77 -49.33
C LEU A 799 -7.38 -26.00 -48.77
N SER A 800 -7.80 -26.93 -49.63
CA SER A 800 -8.62 -28.09 -49.24
C SER A 800 -7.89 -29.11 -48.33
N ASP A 801 -6.61 -29.40 -48.56
CA ASP A 801 -5.77 -30.22 -47.66
C ASP A 801 -5.08 -29.32 -46.62
N GLY A 802 -4.18 -28.44 -47.06
CA GLY A 802 -3.60 -27.32 -46.31
C GLY A 802 -2.98 -27.64 -44.95
N ALA A 803 -2.85 -28.91 -44.58
CA ALA A 803 -2.44 -29.33 -43.26
C ALA A 803 -1.03 -28.84 -42.94
N TYR A 804 -0.82 -28.36 -41.72
CA TYR A 804 0.50 -28.05 -41.19
C TYR A 804 1.22 -29.35 -40.82
N ALA A 805 2.38 -29.59 -41.42
CA ALA A 805 3.19 -30.78 -41.24
C ALA A 805 4.60 -30.41 -40.76
N LEU A 806 5.14 -31.18 -39.82
CA LEU A 806 6.53 -31.10 -39.40
C LEU A 806 7.40 -32.01 -40.27
N GLY A 807 8.60 -31.58 -40.59
CA GLY A 807 9.56 -32.36 -41.36
C GLY A 807 10.51 -31.49 -42.17
N ASP A 808 11.72 -32.00 -42.37
CA ASP A 808 12.76 -31.35 -43.16
C ASP A 808 12.37 -31.31 -44.63
N ILE A 809 12.27 -30.11 -45.17
CA ILE A 809 12.02 -29.87 -46.60
C ILE A 809 13.04 -28.89 -47.16
N SER A 810 13.39 -29.12 -48.42
CA SER A 810 14.21 -28.21 -49.22
C SER A 810 13.38 -27.55 -50.31
N VAL A 811 13.80 -26.38 -50.76
CA VAL A 811 13.16 -25.65 -51.86
C VAL A 811 13.88 -25.97 -53.17
N GLU A 812 13.12 -26.48 -54.14
CA GLU A 812 13.53 -26.63 -55.52
C GLU A 812 13.02 -25.43 -56.34
N VAL A 813 13.94 -24.62 -56.88
CA VAL A 813 13.58 -23.51 -57.78
C VAL A 813 13.37 -24.06 -59.18
N LEU A 814 12.12 -24.00 -59.66
CA LEU A 814 11.70 -24.56 -60.96
C LEU A 814 11.94 -23.58 -62.11
N GLU A 815 11.89 -22.27 -61.85
CA GLU A 815 12.07 -21.23 -62.87
C GLU A 815 13.14 -20.21 -62.47
N ARG A 816 14.41 -20.51 -62.78
CA ARG A 816 15.56 -19.64 -62.45
C ARG A 816 15.65 -18.32 -63.25
N LYS A 817 14.84 -18.17 -64.31
CA LYS A 817 14.87 -17.01 -65.24
C LYS A 817 13.75 -16.00 -65.00
N THR A 818 12.99 -16.14 -63.92
CA THR A 818 12.01 -15.12 -63.53
C THR A 818 12.76 -13.96 -62.87
N VAL A 819 12.31 -12.72 -63.09
CA VAL A 819 12.92 -11.47 -62.55
C VAL A 819 13.30 -11.54 -61.07
N PHE A 820 12.63 -12.40 -60.30
CA PHE A 820 12.88 -12.64 -58.87
C PHE A 820 14.18 -13.40 -58.55
N PHE A 821 14.65 -14.29 -59.43
CA PHE A 821 15.86 -15.12 -59.26
C PHE A 821 16.99 -14.70 -60.21
N GLU A 822 16.78 -13.67 -61.02
CA GLU A 822 17.76 -13.20 -61.99
C GLU A 822 18.96 -12.56 -61.28
N GLY A 823 20.13 -13.19 -61.38
CA GLY A 823 21.38 -12.73 -60.74
C GLY A 823 21.60 -13.19 -59.30
N TYR A 824 20.73 -14.06 -58.77
CA TYR A 824 20.86 -14.63 -57.43
C TYR A 824 20.76 -16.17 -57.50
N ASP A 825 21.69 -16.89 -56.88
CA ASP A 825 21.59 -18.34 -56.67
C ASP A 825 21.10 -18.58 -55.23
N PRO A 826 19.78 -18.70 -54.99
CA PRO A 826 19.25 -18.74 -53.64
C PRO A 826 19.63 -20.06 -52.95
N VAL A 827 20.45 -19.97 -51.91
CA VAL A 827 20.63 -21.06 -50.95
C VAL A 827 19.52 -20.94 -49.91
N PHE A 828 18.49 -21.76 -50.05
CA PHE A 828 17.41 -21.84 -49.05
C PHE A 828 17.84 -22.72 -47.88
N PRO A 829 17.52 -22.34 -46.63
CA PRO A 829 17.72 -23.23 -45.48
C PRO A 829 16.79 -24.44 -45.60
N ILE A 830 17.12 -25.53 -44.89
CA ILE A 830 16.16 -26.60 -44.64
C ILE A 830 15.08 -26.05 -43.72
N PHE A 831 13.82 -26.17 -44.13
CA PHE A 831 12.69 -25.78 -43.29
C PHE A 831 12.19 -27.00 -42.52
N GLY A 832 11.92 -26.85 -41.23
CA GLY A 832 11.47 -27.96 -40.37
C GLY A 832 9.95 -28.17 -40.32
N ALA A 833 9.18 -27.37 -41.06
CA ALA A 833 7.73 -27.46 -41.13
C ALA A 833 7.18 -26.81 -42.40
N HIS A 834 5.99 -27.23 -42.82
CA HIS A 834 5.31 -26.73 -44.02
C HIS A 834 3.81 -26.92 -43.99
N GLN A 835 3.16 -26.36 -45.00
CA GLN A 835 1.77 -26.63 -45.29
C GLN A 835 1.65 -27.34 -46.63
N ARG A 836 0.82 -28.39 -46.68
CA ARG A 836 0.55 -29.13 -47.93
C ARG A 836 -0.41 -28.35 -48.80
N LEU A 837 0.14 -27.55 -49.71
CA LEU A 837 -0.61 -26.68 -50.61
C LEU A 837 -0.37 -27.10 -52.07
N GLN A 838 -1.45 -27.23 -52.83
CA GLN A 838 -1.37 -27.51 -54.27
C GLN A 838 -1.62 -26.23 -55.07
N ALA A 839 -0.88 -26.02 -56.15
CA ALA A 839 -1.14 -24.89 -57.04
C ALA A 839 -2.46 -25.10 -57.80
N LYS A 840 -3.29 -24.06 -57.90
CA LYS A 840 -4.52 -24.12 -58.69
C LYS A 840 -4.23 -24.14 -60.20
N PRO A 841 -5.16 -24.65 -61.03
CA PRO A 841 -5.05 -24.55 -62.48
C PRO A 841 -4.81 -23.10 -62.93
N GLY A 842 -3.78 -22.89 -63.74
CA GLY A 842 -3.38 -21.56 -64.22
C GLY A 842 -2.41 -20.80 -63.30
N ALA A 843 -2.13 -21.30 -62.08
CA ALA A 843 -1.07 -20.74 -61.25
C ALA A 843 0.31 -21.13 -61.79
N ARG A 844 1.20 -20.15 -61.88
CA ARG A 844 2.61 -20.37 -62.25
C ARG A 844 3.41 -20.72 -61.00
N VAL A 845 4.03 -21.89 -60.98
CA VAL A 845 4.83 -22.37 -59.84
C VAL A 845 6.30 -22.04 -60.07
N LEU A 846 6.84 -21.11 -59.28
CA LEU A 846 8.22 -20.64 -59.42
C LEU A 846 9.23 -21.52 -58.67
N ALA A 847 8.79 -22.07 -57.53
CA ALA A 847 9.56 -22.99 -56.70
C ALA A 847 8.61 -23.97 -56.00
N ARG A 848 9.12 -25.14 -55.64
CA ARG A 848 8.38 -26.21 -54.96
C ARG A 848 9.18 -26.69 -53.74
N PHE A 849 8.50 -27.09 -52.68
CA PHE A 849 9.15 -27.79 -51.58
C PHE A 849 9.23 -29.30 -51.91
N THR A 850 10.42 -29.89 -51.81
CA THR A 850 10.62 -31.33 -52.04
C THR A 850 10.21 -32.10 -50.79
N ASN A 851 9.43 -33.19 -50.96
CA ASN A 851 8.87 -34.04 -49.91
C ASN A 851 7.69 -33.46 -49.09
N GLY A 852 6.94 -32.49 -49.64
CA GLY A 852 5.74 -31.90 -49.01
C GLY A 852 4.61 -31.63 -49.99
#